data_AF-A0A377W1E6-F1
#
_entry.id   AF-A0A377W1E6-F1
#
_cell.length_a   1.000
_cell.length_b   1.000
_cell.length_c   1.000
_cell.angle_alpha   90.00
_cell.angle_beta   90.00
_cell.angle_gamma   90.00
#
_symmetry.space_group_name_H-M   'P 1'
#
loop_
_entity.id
_entity.type
_entity.pdbx_description
1 polymer ?
#
loop_
_entity_poly.entity_id
_entity_poly.type
_entity_poly.pdbx_seq_one_letter_code
_entity_poly.pdbx_strand_id
1 'polypeptide(L)'
;MWKPTVPVRVWGDPVEFSALSQAFAGVSQKQYCALGSVKTNIGHLDTAAGVAGLIKTALAVQQGIIPATLHFERPNAQIDLTNSPFYINTTCQPWQPESGIRRAGVTSLGMGGTNAHVVLEQAPAVDLQARAPVPAYSILPFSAKTDSALSSGLARFADFLQHESLPDRRDLAWTLSQGRKAFAHRAALVTRDLHAAGTLLQQAATAPFARGVAQTQLGLGLLFSGQGSQYQRMGHQLYQVWPAYADAFDRCATLLEREYQLDIRHELFRAEVSLAQGERLAQTCLTQPLLFSVEYALAQLWLSWGITPTVMIGHSLGEWVAATLAGVFSLEDALRLVARRAELMHQAPSGAMLMVALPEAQIRALITAPLAIAAVNAPDYSVIAGPTPEILAVSQRLTEQNIINKRLHTSHAFHSSMMQDAAQALRQAFENVRLNPPTLTIISTVTGAHVSADTLTTPDYWIEQMLMPVQFSAALQEAQATFDVDFLEIGPGATLTQLTNGHALGDRLAFSSLPAGARSSDEHKHILDTVAALWVRGHNIDLSAFAGEQPRRVSLPTYAFDKIRYWVDSPEEQRSAVTPVADAGSVIPSEPSVRRQPRPAFSVPYAAPESKTQCGLVAICEALLGIDGLGIDDNFFEAGGHSLMLGMLLAQVQERFAVTLSFFDVMEDASVRALAQLVEQEQQDDGGAALAVLVNDMINE
;
A
#
# COMPACT_ATOMS: atom_id res chain seq x y z
N MET A 1 -21.45 -25.50 -44.01
CA MET A 1 -20.39 -24.69 -44.63
C MET A 1 -18.97 -25.18 -44.33
N TRP A 2 -18.17 -25.87 -45.15
CA TRP A 2 -18.32 -26.62 -46.40
C TRP A 2 -17.13 -27.61 -46.37
N LYS A 3 -17.39 -28.90 -46.16
CA LYS A 3 -16.48 -30.02 -46.46
C LYS A 3 -17.34 -31.08 -47.17
N PRO A 4 -16.82 -31.77 -48.19
CA PRO A 4 -17.56 -32.84 -48.85
C PRO A 4 -17.46 -34.06 -47.95
N THR A 5 -18.55 -34.42 -47.24
CA THR A 5 -18.92 -35.79 -46.75
C THR A 5 -19.84 -35.77 -45.51
N VAL A 6 -21.05 -35.20 -45.59
CA VAL A 6 -22.24 -35.68 -44.84
C VAL A 6 -23.52 -35.28 -45.61
N PRO A 7 -24.48 -36.18 -45.92
CA PRO A 7 -25.63 -35.89 -46.79
C PRO A 7 -26.62 -34.84 -46.27
N VAL A 8 -26.67 -34.60 -44.96
CA VAL A 8 -27.69 -33.73 -44.33
C VAL A 8 -27.39 -32.23 -44.51
N ARG A 9 -26.13 -31.84 -44.74
CA ARG A 9 -25.74 -30.41 -44.87
C ARG A 9 -25.90 -29.81 -46.27
N VAL A 10 -26.11 -30.64 -47.29
CA VAL A 10 -26.22 -30.18 -48.69
C VAL A 10 -27.50 -29.36 -48.93
N TRP A 11 -28.55 -29.57 -48.13
CA TRP A 11 -29.82 -28.86 -48.22
C TRP A 11 -29.90 -27.59 -47.37
N GLY A 12 -29.09 -27.48 -46.31
CA GLY A 12 -29.18 -26.37 -45.35
C GLY A 12 -28.76 -25.03 -45.94
N ASP A 13 -27.61 -24.99 -46.63
CA ASP A 13 -27.03 -23.74 -47.13
C ASP A 13 -27.92 -23.09 -48.23
N PRO A 14 -28.52 -23.83 -49.19
CA PRO A 14 -29.52 -23.27 -50.12
C PRO A 14 -30.80 -22.77 -49.45
N VAL A 15 -31.29 -23.47 -48.42
CA VAL A 15 -32.49 -23.05 -47.67
C VAL A 15 -32.25 -21.75 -46.91
N GLU A 16 -31.11 -21.64 -46.22
CA GLU A 16 -30.72 -20.41 -45.52
C GLU A 16 -30.55 -19.24 -46.51
N PHE A 17 -29.91 -19.49 -47.65
CA PHE A 17 -29.76 -18.47 -48.69
C PHE A 17 -31.10 -18.03 -49.30
N SER A 18 -32.02 -18.96 -49.53
CA SER A 18 -33.36 -18.64 -50.05
C SER A 18 -34.13 -17.77 -49.05
N ALA A 19 -34.08 -18.11 -47.76
CA ALA A 19 -34.71 -17.31 -46.70
C ALA A 19 -34.11 -15.90 -46.60
N LEU A 20 -32.78 -15.77 -46.69
CA LEU A 20 -32.09 -14.48 -46.72
C LEU A 20 -32.49 -13.66 -47.97
N SER A 21 -32.56 -14.31 -49.13
CA SER A 21 -32.95 -13.65 -50.38
C SER A 21 -34.40 -13.14 -50.34
N GLN A 22 -35.31 -13.89 -49.71
CA GLN A 22 -36.69 -13.47 -49.48
C GLN A 22 -36.77 -12.26 -48.53
N ALA A 23 -36.00 -12.27 -47.44
CA ALA A 23 -35.95 -11.16 -46.50
C ALA A 23 -35.40 -9.86 -47.12
N PHE A 24 -34.54 -9.98 -48.13
CA PHE A 24 -33.92 -8.85 -48.85
C PHE A 24 -34.58 -8.54 -50.21
N ALA A 25 -35.73 -9.14 -50.52
CA ALA A 25 -36.37 -9.02 -51.84
C ALA A 25 -36.70 -7.56 -52.26
N GLY A 26 -36.84 -6.65 -51.30
CA GLY A 26 -37.06 -5.21 -51.55
C GLY A 26 -35.81 -4.40 -51.89
N VAL A 27 -34.61 -5.00 -51.88
CA VAL A 27 -33.35 -4.31 -52.16
C VAL A 27 -32.92 -4.55 -53.61
N SER A 28 -32.75 -3.48 -54.38
CA SER A 28 -32.31 -3.54 -55.78
C SER A 28 -30.80 -3.67 -55.97
N GLN A 29 -30.01 -3.29 -54.95
CA GLN A 29 -28.55 -3.35 -54.98
C GLN A 29 -28.07 -4.81 -54.93
N LYS A 30 -27.16 -5.17 -55.84
CA LYS A 30 -26.55 -6.50 -55.91
C LYS A 30 -25.15 -6.49 -55.31
N GLN A 31 -24.68 -7.65 -54.84
CA GLN A 31 -23.29 -7.87 -54.40
C GLN A 31 -22.75 -6.84 -53.39
N TYR A 32 -23.59 -6.33 -52.49
CA TYR A 32 -23.19 -5.31 -51.51
C TYR A 32 -23.16 -5.83 -50.06
N CYS A 33 -23.90 -6.91 -49.78
CA CYS A 33 -23.99 -7.50 -48.46
C CYS A 33 -23.04 -8.70 -48.32
N ALA A 34 -22.06 -8.61 -47.45
CA ALA A 34 -21.15 -9.73 -47.20
C ALA A 34 -21.85 -10.87 -46.45
N LEU A 35 -21.70 -12.10 -46.94
CA LEU A 35 -22.03 -13.32 -46.23
C LEU A 35 -20.77 -14.03 -45.76
N GLY A 36 -20.86 -14.57 -44.55
CA GLY A 36 -19.78 -15.36 -43.98
C GLY A 36 -20.18 -16.08 -42.70
N SER A 37 -19.32 -16.98 -42.24
CA SER A 37 -19.58 -17.80 -41.05
C SER A 37 -18.33 -17.93 -40.20
N VAL A 38 -18.48 -17.93 -38.87
CA VAL A 38 -17.35 -18.24 -37.96
C VAL A 38 -17.00 -19.73 -37.98
N LYS A 39 -17.96 -20.57 -38.39
CA LYS A 39 -17.85 -22.03 -38.36
C LYS A 39 -16.74 -22.56 -39.28
N THR A 40 -16.35 -21.77 -40.28
CA THR A 40 -15.22 -22.12 -41.15
C THR A 40 -13.87 -22.04 -40.46
N ASN A 41 -13.78 -21.35 -39.31
CA ASN A 41 -12.55 -21.16 -38.56
C ASN A 41 -12.49 -22.07 -37.33
N ILE A 42 -13.60 -22.19 -36.59
CA ILE A 42 -13.63 -22.86 -35.28
C ILE A 42 -14.61 -24.05 -35.23
N GLY A 43 -15.18 -24.45 -36.37
CA GLY A 43 -16.15 -25.53 -36.44
C GLY A 43 -17.54 -25.16 -35.89
N HIS A 44 -18.39 -26.18 -35.71
CA HIS A 44 -19.73 -26.00 -35.16
C HIS A 44 -19.68 -26.22 -33.64
N LEU A 45 -19.82 -25.16 -32.85
CA LEU A 45 -19.76 -25.23 -31.38
C LEU A 45 -21.11 -25.59 -30.73
N ASP A 46 -21.98 -26.28 -31.48
CA ASP A 46 -23.32 -26.68 -31.08
C ASP A 46 -24.11 -25.57 -30.38
N THR A 47 -24.33 -25.70 -29.08
CA THR A 47 -25.07 -24.74 -28.26
C THR A 47 -24.42 -23.36 -28.24
N ALA A 48 -23.09 -23.26 -28.41
CA ALA A 48 -22.34 -22.01 -28.45
C ALA A 48 -22.19 -21.42 -29.87
N ALA A 49 -22.71 -22.09 -30.91
CA ALA A 49 -22.51 -21.65 -32.30
C ALA A 49 -23.13 -20.26 -32.59
N GLY A 50 -24.29 -19.96 -32.01
CA GLY A 50 -24.97 -18.67 -32.17
C GLY A 50 -24.17 -17.52 -31.55
N VAL A 51 -23.76 -17.66 -30.29
CA VAL A 51 -22.98 -16.62 -29.58
C VAL A 51 -21.58 -16.43 -30.18
N ALA A 52 -20.95 -17.49 -30.70
CA ALA A 52 -19.70 -17.35 -31.43
C ALA A 52 -19.86 -16.52 -32.72
N GLY A 53 -20.98 -16.70 -33.43
CA GLY A 53 -21.36 -15.86 -34.57
C GLY A 53 -21.58 -14.40 -34.15
N LEU A 54 -22.27 -14.19 -33.03
CA LEU A 54 -22.49 -12.86 -32.45
C LEU A 54 -21.18 -12.14 -32.10
N ILE A 55 -20.25 -12.82 -31.44
CA ILE A 55 -18.93 -12.28 -31.07
C ILE A 55 -18.14 -11.88 -32.32
N LYS A 56 -18.06 -12.75 -33.34
CA LYS A 56 -17.42 -12.42 -34.63
C LYS A 56 -18.02 -11.13 -35.21
N THR A 57 -19.34 -11.05 -35.27
CA THR A 57 -20.04 -9.92 -35.88
C THR A 57 -19.86 -8.64 -35.08
N ALA A 58 -19.93 -8.69 -33.75
CA ALA A 58 -19.67 -7.54 -32.89
C ALA A 58 -18.25 -6.99 -33.08
N LEU A 59 -17.24 -7.87 -33.13
CA LEU A 59 -15.86 -7.48 -33.41
C LEU A 59 -15.70 -6.88 -34.82
N ALA A 60 -16.34 -7.45 -35.84
CA ALA A 60 -16.32 -6.90 -37.20
C ALA A 60 -16.93 -5.49 -37.28
N VAL A 61 -18.06 -5.27 -36.61
CA VAL A 61 -18.72 -3.95 -36.51
C VAL A 61 -17.84 -2.94 -35.77
N GLN A 62 -17.23 -3.36 -34.65
CA GLN A 62 -16.37 -2.51 -33.82
C GLN A 62 -15.10 -2.10 -34.57
N GLN A 63 -14.41 -3.07 -35.17
CA GLN A 63 -13.13 -2.86 -35.86
C GLN A 63 -13.30 -2.26 -37.26
N GLY A 64 -14.52 -2.30 -37.81
CA GLY A 64 -14.76 -1.84 -39.18
C GLY A 64 -14.03 -2.70 -40.21
N ILE A 65 -13.96 -4.01 -39.99
CA ILE A 65 -13.28 -4.98 -40.87
C ILE A 65 -14.18 -6.21 -41.02
N ILE A 66 -14.33 -6.72 -42.24
CA ILE A 66 -15.01 -7.99 -42.51
C ILE A 66 -13.94 -9.09 -42.65
N PRO A 67 -13.87 -10.08 -41.75
CA PRO A 67 -12.91 -11.16 -41.83
C PRO A 67 -13.27 -12.17 -42.93
N ALA A 68 -12.26 -12.83 -43.49
CA ALA A 68 -12.42 -13.86 -44.49
C ALA A 68 -13.21 -15.08 -43.97
N THR A 69 -14.11 -15.59 -44.82
CA THR A 69 -14.70 -16.93 -44.69
C THR A 69 -13.79 -17.92 -45.40
N LEU A 70 -13.38 -18.97 -44.68
CA LEU A 70 -12.43 -19.95 -45.19
C LEU A 70 -13.13 -21.06 -45.99
N HIS A 71 -12.34 -21.79 -46.79
CA HIS A 71 -12.79 -22.98 -47.54
C HIS A 71 -13.89 -22.70 -48.56
N PHE A 72 -13.93 -21.49 -49.12
CA PHE A 72 -14.82 -21.14 -50.23
C PHE A 72 -14.02 -21.02 -51.53
N GLU A 73 -14.32 -21.88 -52.50
CA GLU A 73 -13.74 -21.85 -53.85
C GLU A 73 -14.78 -21.53 -54.92
N ARG A 74 -15.94 -22.20 -54.84
CA ARG A 74 -17.07 -22.02 -55.78
C ARG A 74 -18.41 -22.15 -55.04
N PRO A 75 -19.44 -21.41 -55.44
CA PRO A 75 -20.76 -21.52 -54.81
C PRO A 75 -21.47 -22.83 -55.16
N ASN A 76 -22.45 -23.20 -54.33
CA ASN A 76 -23.38 -24.28 -54.65
C ASN A 76 -24.18 -23.92 -55.92
N ALA A 77 -24.32 -24.84 -56.86
CA ALA A 77 -25.11 -24.64 -58.08
C ALA A 77 -26.59 -24.27 -57.82
N GLN A 78 -27.12 -24.57 -56.63
CA GLN A 78 -28.47 -24.20 -56.21
C GLN A 78 -28.59 -22.77 -55.65
N ILE A 79 -27.49 -22.02 -55.57
CA ILE A 79 -27.42 -20.66 -55.01
C ILE A 79 -27.01 -19.69 -56.12
N ASP A 80 -27.93 -18.80 -56.52
CA ASP A 80 -27.62 -17.70 -57.42
C ASP A 80 -27.04 -16.51 -56.63
N LEU A 81 -25.76 -16.59 -56.29
CA LEU A 81 -25.06 -15.47 -55.65
C LEU A 81 -25.02 -14.26 -56.56
N THR A 82 -24.68 -14.44 -57.84
CA THR A 82 -24.40 -13.36 -58.81
C THR A 82 -25.55 -12.36 -58.93
N ASN A 83 -26.79 -12.84 -58.92
CA ASN A 83 -27.97 -11.95 -59.01
C ASN A 83 -28.55 -11.54 -57.67
N SER A 84 -27.93 -11.91 -56.56
CA SER A 84 -28.40 -11.58 -55.22
C SER A 84 -27.72 -10.31 -54.64
N PRO A 85 -28.30 -9.75 -53.56
CA PRO A 85 -27.64 -8.76 -52.70
C PRO A 85 -26.30 -9.21 -52.12
N PHE A 86 -26.01 -10.51 -52.13
CA PHE A 86 -25.00 -11.12 -51.29
C PHE A 86 -23.74 -11.58 -52.02
N TYR A 87 -22.57 -11.36 -51.43
CA TYR A 87 -21.30 -11.94 -51.87
C TYR A 87 -20.61 -12.70 -50.73
N ILE A 88 -19.81 -13.73 -51.03
CA ILE A 88 -19.01 -14.41 -50.00
C ILE A 88 -17.71 -13.65 -49.78
N ASN A 89 -17.46 -13.20 -48.56
CA ASN A 89 -16.24 -12.49 -48.22
C ASN A 89 -15.08 -13.48 -48.00
N THR A 90 -14.16 -13.59 -48.96
CA THR A 90 -13.03 -14.54 -48.92
C THR A 90 -11.70 -13.91 -48.49
N THR A 91 -11.64 -12.58 -48.40
CA THR A 91 -10.46 -11.83 -47.98
C THR A 91 -10.79 -10.94 -46.79
N CYS A 92 -9.79 -10.61 -45.98
CA CYS A 92 -9.96 -9.66 -44.89
C CYS A 92 -9.96 -8.24 -45.49
N GLN A 93 -11.03 -7.48 -45.29
CA GLN A 93 -11.17 -6.16 -45.92
C GLN A 93 -11.82 -5.10 -45.02
N PRO A 94 -11.47 -3.82 -45.18
CA PRO A 94 -12.14 -2.72 -44.49
C PRO A 94 -13.65 -2.69 -44.79
N TRP A 95 -14.44 -2.29 -43.79
CA TRP A 95 -15.89 -2.21 -43.87
C TRP A 95 -16.38 -0.76 -43.82
N GLN A 96 -16.61 -0.19 -45.00
CA GLN A 96 -17.08 1.18 -45.19
C GLN A 96 -18.43 1.17 -45.91
N PRO A 97 -19.56 1.08 -45.18
CA PRO A 97 -20.89 1.10 -45.81
C PRO A 97 -21.23 2.51 -46.32
N GLU A 98 -21.97 2.60 -47.42
CA GLU A 98 -22.44 3.88 -48.00
C GLU A 98 -23.26 4.71 -47.00
N SER A 99 -24.04 4.05 -46.14
CA SER A 99 -24.85 4.71 -45.10
C SER A 99 -24.03 5.34 -43.97
N GLY A 100 -22.72 5.09 -43.91
CA GLY A 100 -21.84 5.48 -42.81
C GLY A 100 -22.03 4.67 -41.52
N ILE A 101 -23.09 3.86 -41.39
CA ILE A 101 -23.40 3.05 -40.22
C ILE A 101 -23.26 1.56 -40.55
N ARG A 102 -22.44 0.84 -39.80
CA ARG A 102 -22.29 -0.61 -39.96
C ARG A 102 -23.45 -1.36 -39.29
N ARG A 103 -24.10 -2.25 -40.04
CA ARG A 103 -25.16 -3.15 -39.57
C ARG A 103 -24.92 -4.57 -40.04
N ALA A 104 -25.22 -5.55 -39.21
CA ALA A 104 -25.10 -6.97 -39.57
C ALA A 104 -26.18 -7.82 -38.91
N GLY A 105 -26.62 -8.86 -39.62
CA GLY A 105 -27.49 -9.92 -39.10
C GLY A 105 -26.69 -11.15 -38.65
N VAL A 106 -27.17 -11.83 -37.62
CA VAL A 106 -26.64 -13.12 -37.14
C VAL A 106 -27.80 -14.10 -37.05
N THR A 107 -27.73 -15.18 -37.82
CA THR A 107 -28.75 -16.24 -37.84
C THR A 107 -28.24 -17.50 -37.15
N SER A 108 -29.09 -18.14 -36.35
CA SER A 108 -28.87 -19.49 -35.82
C SER A 108 -30.13 -20.33 -35.91
N LEU A 109 -30.01 -21.49 -36.56
CA LEU A 109 -31.11 -22.41 -36.83
C LEU A 109 -30.88 -23.71 -36.04
N GLY A 110 -31.74 -23.98 -35.06
CA GLY A 110 -31.65 -25.17 -34.22
C GLY A 110 -32.22 -26.41 -34.92
N MET A 111 -31.62 -27.59 -34.70
CA MET A 111 -32.13 -28.85 -35.26
C MET A 111 -33.57 -29.16 -34.82
N GLY A 112 -34.00 -28.69 -33.65
CA GLY A 112 -35.37 -28.82 -33.16
C GLY A 112 -36.39 -27.87 -33.81
N GLY A 113 -35.98 -27.05 -34.78
CA GLY A 113 -36.85 -26.11 -35.51
C GLY A 113 -36.94 -24.70 -34.90
N THR A 114 -36.35 -24.47 -33.74
CA THR A 114 -36.27 -23.13 -33.13
C THR A 114 -35.20 -22.29 -33.82
N ASN A 115 -35.61 -21.15 -34.38
CA ASN A 115 -34.75 -20.24 -35.12
C ASN A 115 -34.59 -18.92 -34.37
N ALA A 116 -33.37 -18.36 -34.39
CA ALA A 116 -33.08 -17.04 -33.84
C ALA A 116 -32.34 -16.19 -34.87
N HIS A 117 -32.70 -14.90 -34.95
CA HIS A 117 -32.02 -13.91 -35.77
C HIS A 117 -31.81 -12.63 -34.97
N VAL A 118 -30.60 -12.06 -35.00
CA VAL A 118 -30.24 -10.84 -34.29
C VAL A 118 -29.66 -9.84 -35.28
N VAL A 119 -30.07 -8.58 -35.18
CA VAL A 119 -29.50 -7.46 -35.95
C VAL A 119 -28.65 -6.62 -35.00
N LEU A 120 -27.40 -6.36 -35.39
CA LEU A 120 -26.45 -5.51 -34.68
C LEU A 120 -26.24 -4.21 -35.47
N GLU A 121 -26.10 -3.11 -34.75
CA GLU A 121 -25.73 -1.82 -35.28
C GLU A 121 -24.47 -1.31 -34.57
N GLN A 122 -23.65 -0.55 -35.29
CA GLN A 122 -22.51 0.16 -34.74
C GLN A 122 -22.93 1.07 -33.58
N ALA A 123 -22.15 1.03 -32.49
CA ALA A 123 -22.37 1.95 -31.37
C ALA A 123 -22.22 3.42 -31.83
N PRO A 124 -23.03 4.34 -31.29
CA PRO A 124 -22.88 5.77 -31.57
C PRO A 124 -21.45 6.25 -31.29
N ALA A 125 -20.96 7.18 -32.11
CA ALA A 125 -19.66 7.80 -31.87
C ALA A 125 -19.68 8.54 -30.53
N VAL A 126 -18.66 8.32 -29.71
CA VAL A 126 -18.46 9.07 -28.46
C VAL A 126 -17.59 10.28 -28.80
N ASP A 127 -18.10 11.49 -28.50
CA ASP A 127 -17.34 12.72 -28.67
C ASP A 127 -16.09 12.70 -27.76
N LEU A 128 -14.91 12.74 -28.38
CA LEU A 128 -13.63 12.71 -27.68
C LEU A 128 -13.22 14.15 -27.37
N GLN A 129 -13.87 14.75 -26.38
CA GLN A 129 -13.46 16.06 -25.87
C GLN A 129 -12.00 16.03 -25.38
N ALA A 130 -11.32 17.18 -25.51
CA ALA A 130 -9.98 17.37 -24.97
C ALA A 130 -10.00 17.13 -23.45
N ARG A 131 -9.11 16.25 -22.99
CA ARG A 131 -9.08 15.82 -21.58
C ARG A 131 -8.17 16.73 -20.77
N ALA A 132 -8.51 16.91 -19.50
CA ALA A 132 -7.60 17.50 -18.52
C ALA A 132 -6.28 16.70 -18.44
N PRO A 133 -5.16 17.36 -18.08
CA PRO A 133 -3.88 16.70 -17.86
C PRO A 133 -3.99 15.52 -16.89
N VAL A 134 -3.23 14.46 -17.16
CA VAL A 134 -3.16 13.28 -16.28
C VAL A 134 -2.49 13.69 -14.97
N PRO A 135 -3.00 13.25 -13.80
CA PRO A 135 -2.30 13.44 -12.53
C PRO A 135 -0.85 12.93 -12.61
N ALA A 136 0.05 13.63 -11.90
CA ALA A 136 1.48 13.31 -11.90
C ALA A 136 1.74 11.83 -11.55
N TYR A 137 1.00 11.33 -10.56
CA TYR A 137 1.03 9.94 -10.13
C TYR A 137 -0.34 9.28 -10.29
N SER A 138 -0.35 7.96 -10.42
CA SER A 138 -1.57 7.15 -10.34
C SER A 138 -1.31 5.90 -9.53
N ILE A 139 -2.31 5.49 -8.75
CA ILE A 139 -2.30 4.24 -7.98
C ILE A 139 -2.86 3.14 -8.87
N LEU A 140 -2.09 2.07 -9.07
CA LEU A 140 -2.52 0.86 -9.78
C LEU A 140 -2.84 -0.24 -8.75
N PRO A 141 -4.11 -0.40 -8.33
CA PRO A 141 -4.50 -1.43 -7.38
C PRO A 141 -4.71 -2.79 -8.06
N PHE A 142 -4.14 -3.84 -7.49
CA PHE A 142 -4.29 -5.22 -7.90
C PHE A 142 -4.80 -6.05 -6.74
N SER A 143 -5.67 -7.03 -7.03
CA SER A 143 -6.07 -7.99 -6.01
C SER A 143 -6.48 -9.33 -6.60
N ALA A 144 -6.32 -10.37 -5.79
CA ALA A 144 -6.76 -11.72 -6.11
C ALA A 144 -7.24 -12.47 -4.87
N LYS A 145 -7.90 -13.61 -5.10
CA LYS A 145 -8.39 -14.48 -4.01
C LYS A 145 -7.28 -15.30 -3.35
N THR A 146 -6.15 -15.45 -4.01
CA THR A 146 -5.00 -16.27 -3.61
C THR A 146 -3.72 -15.54 -3.96
N ASP A 147 -2.62 -15.90 -3.30
CA ASP A 147 -1.31 -15.31 -3.56
C ASP A 147 -0.76 -15.68 -4.96
N SER A 148 -0.98 -16.93 -5.39
CA SER A 148 -0.63 -17.43 -6.73
C SER A 148 -1.34 -16.64 -7.83
N ALA A 149 -2.66 -16.42 -7.70
CA ALA A 149 -3.41 -15.64 -8.66
C ALA A 149 -3.00 -14.16 -8.67
N LEU A 150 -2.59 -13.60 -7.53
CA LEU A 150 -2.05 -12.24 -7.48
C LEU A 150 -0.76 -12.18 -8.28
N SER A 151 0.21 -13.04 -7.97
CA SER A 151 1.51 -13.10 -8.64
C SER A 151 1.37 -13.31 -10.16
N SER A 152 0.53 -14.27 -10.58
CA SER A 152 0.21 -14.51 -11.99
C SER A 152 -0.54 -13.34 -12.65
N GLY A 153 -1.35 -12.61 -11.87
CA GLY A 153 -2.02 -11.39 -12.30
C GLY A 153 -1.04 -10.26 -12.58
N LEU A 154 -0.10 -10.03 -11.65
CA LEU A 154 0.94 -9.01 -11.77
C LEU A 154 1.85 -9.29 -12.97
N ALA A 155 2.30 -10.53 -13.16
CA ALA A 155 3.14 -10.92 -14.31
C ALA A 155 2.44 -10.63 -15.64
N ARG A 156 1.18 -11.07 -15.81
CA ARG A 156 0.40 -10.80 -17.03
C ARG A 156 0.12 -9.31 -17.25
N PHE A 157 -0.01 -8.55 -16.18
CA PHE A 157 -0.16 -7.10 -16.27
C PHE A 157 1.16 -6.43 -16.66
N ALA A 158 2.29 -6.93 -16.14
CA ALA A 158 3.60 -6.46 -16.52
C ALA A 158 3.87 -6.65 -18.02
N ASP A 159 3.51 -7.81 -18.58
CA ASP A 159 3.58 -8.08 -20.03
C ASP A 159 2.68 -7.14 -20.83
N PHE A 160 1.47 -6.86 -20.32
CA PHE A 160 0.56 -5.90 -20.93
C PHE A 160 1.19 -4.50 -21.01
N LEU A 161 1.90 -4.07 -19.97
CA LEU A 161 2.58 -2.76 -19.93
C LEU A 161 3.81 -2.65 -20.87
N GLN A 162 4.22 -3.73 -21.55
CA GLN A 162 5.28 -3.69 -22.57
C GLN A 162 4.78 -3.36 -23.98
N HIS A 163 3.47 -3.19 -24.18
CA HIS A 163 2.91 -2.86 -25.49
C HIS A 163 3.22 -1.40 -25.88
N GLU A 164 3.52 -1.15 -27.16
CA GLU A 164 3.83 0.20 -27.67
C GLU A 164 2.67 1.19 -27.48
N SER A 165 1.43 0.70 -27.59
CA SER A 165 0.23 1.52 -27.42
C SER A 165 -0.49 1.12 -26.12
N LEU A 166 -0.28 1.93 -25.09
CA LEU A 166 -0.97 1.80 -23.81
C LEU A 166 -2.11 2.82 -23.70
N PRO A 167 -3.21 2.46 -23.03
CA PRO A 167 -4.21 3.45 -22.65
C PRO A 167 -3.63 4.47 -21.67
N ASP A 168 -4.33 5.60 -21.52
CA ASP A 168 -4.00 6.64 -20.54
C ASP A 168 -3.92 6.02 -19.13
N ARG A 169 -2.86 6.35 -18.37
CA ARG A 169 -2.62 5.83 -17.01
C ARG A 169 -3.79 6.10 -16.07
N ARG A 170 -4.49 7.22 -16.22
CA ARG A 170 -5.73 7.52 -15.47
C ARG A 170 -6.80 6.46 -15.71
N ASP A 171 -6.96 6.02 -16.96
CA ASP A 171 -7.98 5.03 -17.33
C ASP A 171 -7.63 3.64 -16.81
N LEU A 172 -6.34 3.30 -16.77
CA LEU A 172 -5.83 2.10 -16.12
C LEU A 172 -6.18 2.11 -14.63
N ALA A 173 -5.76 3.15 -13.90
CA ALA A 173 -6.01 3.29 -12.47
C ALA A 173 -7.50 3.22 -12.15
N TRP A 174 -8.34 3.94 -12.90
CA TRP A 174 -9.80 3.92 -12.76
C TRP A 174 -10.41 2.56 -13.04
N THR A 175 -9.98 1.88 -14.11
CA THR A 175 -10.52 0.56 -14.45
C THR A 175 -10.12 -0.48 -13.41
N LEU A 176 -8.91 -0.38 -12.86
CA LEU A 176 -8.46 -1.24 -11.76
C LEU A 176 -9.21 -0.96 -10.46
N SER A 177 -9.47 0.30 -10.12
CA SER A 177 -10.16 0.66 -8.87
C SER A 177 -11.67 0.46 -8.91
N GLN A 178 -12.34 0.92 -9.97
CA GLN A 178 -13.82 0.93 -10.09
C GLN A 178 -14.37 -0.16 -11.02
N GLY A 179 -13.53 -0.74 -11.87
CA GLY A 179 -13.92 -1.77 -12.84
C GLY A 179 -13.57 -3.19 -12.40
N ARG A 180 -13.02 -3.37 -11.20
CA ARG A 180 -12.64 -4.69 -10.63
C ARG A 180 -13.12 -4.81 -9.20
N LYS A 181 -13.38 -6.04 -8.77
CA LYS A 181 -13.67 -6.35 -7.38
C LYS A 181 -12.36 -6.44 -6.60
N ALA A 182 -12.29 -5.76 -5.45
CA ALA A 182 -11.19 -5.90 -4.51
C ALA A 182 -11.29 -7.23 -3.74
N PHE A 183 -10.23 -8.01 -3.75
CA PHE A 183 -10.08 -9.27 -3.00
C PHE A 183 -9.07 -9.13 -1.85
N ALA A 184 -8.80 -10.23 -1.14
CA ALA A 184 -7.98 -10.24 0.07
C ALA A 184 -6.48 -10.09 -0.21
N HIS A 185 -5.91 -10.83 -1.17
CA HIS A 185 -4.50 -10.66 -1.53
C HIS A 185 -4.39 -9.42 -2.40
N ARG A 186 -3.66 -8.39 -1.93
CA ARG A 186 -3.60 -7.07 -2.56
C ARG A 186 -2.16 -6.67 -2.85
N ALA A 187 -2.02 -5.92 -3.94
CA ALA A 187 -0.82 -5.18 -4.28
C ALA A 187 -1.23 -3.80 -4.81
N ALA A 188 -0.47 -2.75 -4.53
CA ALA A 188 -0.73 -1.43 -5.06
C ALA A 188 0.59 -0.74 -5.39
N LEU A 189 0.65 -0.17 -6.59
CA LEU A 189 1.83 0.50 -7.12
C LEU A 189 1.50 1.95 -7.48
N VAL A 190 2.26 2.90 -6.93
CA VAL A 190 2.19 4.31 -7.30
C VAL A 190 3.21 4.58 -8.40
N THR A 191 2.76 5.10 -9.54
CA THR A 191 3.64 5.36 -10.67
C THR A 191 3.28 6.61 -11.46
N ARG A 192 4.31 7.22 -12.06
CA ARG A 192 4.21 8.26 -13.09
C ARG A 192 4.56 7.75 -14.48
N ASP A 193 4.99 6.50 -14.60
CA ASP A 193 5.43 5.86 -15.84
C ASP A 193 4.97 4.39 -15.88
N LEU A 194 4.21 4.05 -16.92
CA LEU A 194 3.68 2.71 -17.10
C LEU A 194 4.74 1.68 -17.47
N HIS A 195 5.79 2.05 -18.21
CA HIS A 195 6.86 1.11 -18.57
C HIS A 195 7.72 0.78 -17.35
N ALA A 196 8.11 1.80 -16.57
CA ALA A 196 8.80 1.60 -15.31
C ALA A 196 7.97 0.76 -14.32
N ALA A 197 6.64 0.96 -14.31
CA ALA A 197 5.74 0.11 -13.54
C ALA A 197 5.75 -1.35 -14.01
N GLY A 198 5.78 -1.59 -15.32
CA GLY A 198 5.95 -2.92 -15.90
C GLY A 198 7.19 -3.63 -15.36
N THR A 199 8.34 -2.95 -15.34
CA THR A 199 9.60 -3.50 -14.79
C THR A 199 9.47 -3.86 -13.30
N LEU A 200 8.87 -2.98 -12.50
CA LEU A 200 8.65 -3.25 -11.06
C LEU A 200 7.71 -4.45 -10.84
N LEU A 201 6.67 -4.60 -11.67
CA LEU A 201 5.73 -5.72 -11.57
C LEU A 201 6.37 -7.06 -11.99
N GLN A 202 7.34 -7.07 -12.91
CA GLN A 202 8.12 -8.28 -13.23
C GLN A 202 8.94 -8.74 -12.03
N GLN A 203 9.42 -7.79 -11.22
CA GLN A 203 10.22 -8.04 -10.02
C GLN A 203 9.38 -8.02 -8.74
N ALA A 204 8.08 -8.32 -8.82
CA ALA A 204 7.12 -8.17 -7.71
C ALA A 204 7.49 -8.91 -6.41
N ALA A 205 8.38 -9.91 -6.46
CA ALA A 205 8.86 -10.60 -5.26
C ALA A 205 9.80 -9.74 -4.39
N THR A 206 10.54 -8.81 -5.00
CA THR A 206 11.58 -7.99 -4.34
C THR A 206 11.37 -6.49 -4.53
N ALA A 207 10.46 -6.08 -5.42
CA ALA A 207 10.22 -4.69 -5.73
C ALA A 207 9.57 -3.92 -4.57
N PRO A 208 9.95 -2.65 -4.33
CA PRO A 208 9.49 -1.86 -3.19
C PRO A 208 8.13 -1.20 -3.47
N PHE A 209 7.06 -2.00 -3.58
CA PHE A 209 5.68 -1.50 -3.59
C PHE A 209 4.79 -2.24 -2.62
N ALA A 210 3.66 -1.64 -2.26
CA ALA A 210 2.78 -2.16 -1.23
C ALA A 210 2.16 -3.50 -1.64
N ARG A 211 2.33 -4.53 -0.80
CA ARG A 211 1.71 -5.85 -0.96
C ARG A 211 1.31 -6.38 0.41
N GLY A 212 0.17 -7.08 0.47
CA GLY A 212 -0.29 -7.66 1.72
C GLY A 212 -1.58 -8.46 1.56
N VAL A 213 -2.07 -8.94 2.70
CA VAL A 213 -3.38 -9.56 2.80
C VAL A 213 -4.28 -8.60 3.56
N ALA A 214 -5.36 -8.17 2.90
CA ALA A 214 -6.35 -7.29 3.50
C ALA A 214 -7.04 -7.98 4.67
N GLN A 215 -6.97 -7.34 5.82
CA GLN A 215 -7.65 -7.77 7.03
C GLN A 215 -9.06 -7.17 7.06
N THR A 216 -10.01 -7.94 7.56
CA THR A 216 -11.38 -7.47 7.78
C THR A 216 -11.50 -6.84 9.17
N GLN A 217 -12.26 -5.75 9.29
CA GLN A 217 -12.55 -5.07 10.57
C GLN A 217 -11.35 -4.42 11.28
N LEU A 218 -10.24 -4.22 10.57
CA LEU A 218 -9.10 -3.49 11.11
C LEU A 218 -9.43 -2.00 11.24
N GLY A 219 -9.34 -1.46 12.46
CA GLY A 219 -9.52 -0.03 12.70
C GLY A 219 -8.24 0.76 12.38
N LEU A 220 -8.39 2.08 12.27
CA LEU A 220 -7.28 3.00 12.03
C LEU A 220 -7.27 4.10 13.09
N GLY A 221 -6.22 4.16 13.89
CA GLY A 221 -5.93 5.23 14.82
C GLY A 221 -5.20 6.38 14.13
N LEU A 222 -5.60 7.63 14.41
CA LEU A 222 -4.85 8.80 13.95
C LEU A 222 -3.97 9.35 15.06
N LEU A 223 -2.70 9.56 14.75
CA LEU A 223 -1.69 10.10 15.66
C LEU A 223 -1.36 11.53 15.26
N PHE A 224 -1.53 12.48 16.16
CA PHE A 224 -1.26 13.90 15.89
C PHE A 224 0.04 14.33 16.57
N SER A 225 0.95 14.89 15.79
CA SER A 225 2.31 15.17 16.25
C SER A 225 2.41 16.34 17.24
N GLY A 226 3.50 16.32 18.02
CA GLY A 226 3.86 17.42 18.89
C GLY A 226 4.83 18.40 18.21
N GLN A 227 5.34 19.34 19.00
CA GLN A 227 6.41 20.23 18.55
C GLN A 227 7.74 19.48 18.37
N GLY A 228 8.51 19.80 17.32
CA GLY A 228 9.85 19.28 17.07
C GLY A 228 10.04 18.63 15.70
N SER A 229 8.96 18.40 14.96
CA SER A 229 8.97 17.79 13.61
C SER A 229 8.82 18.82 12.48
N GLN A 230 8.70 20.11 12.81
CA GLN A 230 8.50 21.15 11.81
C GLN A 230 9.71 21.34 10.90
N TYR A 231 9.45 21.59 9.62
CA TYR A 231 10.44 22.04 8.66
C TYR A 231 9.81 22.96 7.61
N GLN A 232 10.64 23.75 6.95
CA GLN A 232 10.19 24.70 5.95
C GLN A 232 9.61 23.96 4.73
N ARG A 233 8.51 24.49 4.17
CA ARG A 233 7.75 23.90 3.05
C ARG A 233 7.04 22.57 3.31
N MET A 234 6.91 22.12 4.57
CA MET A 234 6.12 20.91 4.85
C MET A 234 4.66 21.06 4.37
N GLY A 235 4.18 20.07 3.62
CA GLY A 235 2.84 20.03 3.06
C GLY A 235 2.61 21.01 1.90
N HIS A 236 3.66 21.67 1.38
CA HIS A 236 3.52 22.64 0.30
C HIS A 236 3.11 21.99 -1.03
N GLN A 237 3.63 20.80 -1.36
CA GLN A 237 3.22 20.11 -2.59
C GLN A 237 1.76 19.68 -2.51
N LEU A 238 1.30 19.30 -1.31
CA LEU A 238 -0.10 18.96 -1.09
C LEU A 238 -1.01 20.17 -1.24
N TYR A 239 -0.61 21.33 -0.70
CA TYR A 239 -1.30 22.60 -0.89
C TYR A 239 -1.49 22.98 -2.37
N GLN A 240 -0.53 22.63 -3.22
CA GLN A 240 -0.60 22.93 -4.66
C GLN A 240 -1.52 22.00 -5.45
N VAL A 241 -1.71 20.76 -4.99
CA VAL A 241 -2.34 19.69 -5.79
C VAL A 241 -3.71 19.29 -5.25
N TRP A 242 -3.95 19.43 -3.95
CA TRP A 242 -5.13 18.90 -3.27
C TRP A 242 -6.02 20.01 -2.70
N PRO A 243 -7.18 20.28 -3.32
CA PRO A 243 -8.11 21.32 -2.86
C PRO A 243 -8.55 21.16 -1.39
N ALA A 244 -8.85 19.92 -0.94
CA ALA A 244 -9.26 19.68 0.44
C ALA A 244 -8.19 20.08 1.48
N TYR A 245 -6.91 19.91 1.15
CA TYR A 245 -5.81 20.38 1.98
C TYR A 245 -5.70 21.90 1.92
N ALA A 246 -5.70 22.47 0.71
CA ALA A 246 -5.57 23.90 0.48
C ALA A 246 -6.67 24.70 1.20
N ASP A 247 -7.93 24.31 1.02
CA ASP A 247 -9.09 24.95 1.64
C ASP A 247 -9.01 24.90 3.18
N ALA A 248 -8.60 23.75 3.75
CA ALA A 248 -8.46 23.61 5.19
C ALA A 248 -7.31 24.46 5.75
N PHE A 249 -6.16 24.46 5.07
CA PHE A 249 -5.01 25.27 5.46
C PHE A 249 -5.31 26.77 5.35
N ASP A 250 -5.96 27.20 4.26
CA ASP A 250 -6.30 28.60 4.02
C ASP A 250 -7.28 29.15 5.05
N ARG A 251 -8.24 28.34 5.50
CA ARG A 251 -9.13 28.71 6.62
C ARG A 251 -8.33 29.00 7.88
N CYS A 252 -7.35 28.16 8.21
CA CYS A 252 -6.49 28.37 9.37
C CYS A 252 -5.63 29.63 9.22
N ALA A 253 -5.03 29.81 8.04
CA ALA A 253 -4.19 30.96 7.73
C ALA A 253 -4.96 32.28 7.81
N THR A 254 -6.18 32.34 7.26
CA THR A 254 -7.02 33.54 7.34
C THR A 254 -7.40 33.92 8.77
N LEU A 255 -7.66 32.93 9.64
CA LEU A 255 -7.94 33.19 11.06
C LEU A 255 -6.71 33.75 11.79
N LEU A 256 -5.55 33.12 11.61
CA LEU A 256 -4.30 33.57 12.23
C LEU A 256 -3.84 34.95 11.72
N GLU A 257 -4.04 35.23 10.44
CA GLU A 257 -3.73 36.53 9.85
C GLU A 257 -4.64 37.63 10.41
N ARG A 258 -5.95 37.35 10.53
CA ARG A 258 -6.93 38.29 11.07
C ARG A 258 -6.69 38.62 12.54
N GLU A 259 -6.46 37.61 13.38
CA GLU A 259 -6.41 37.78 14.84
C GLU A 259 -5.00 38.07 15.37
N TYR A 260 -3.98 37.46 14.77
CA TYR A 260 -2.60 37.49 15.27
C TYR A 260 -1.62 38.16 14.29
N GLN A 261 -2.11 38.68 13.16
CA GLN A 261 -1.29 39.25 12.08
C GLN A 261 -0.20 38.27 11.62
N LEU A 262 -0.50 36.97 11.70
CA LEU A 262 0.42 35.89 11.37
C LEU A 262 0.06 35.26 10.03
N ASP A 263 0.82 35.60 8.99
CA ASP A 263 0.68 35.02 7.65
C ASP A 263 1.48 33.71 7.53
N ILE A 264 0.89 32.60 7.97
CA ILE A 264 1.54 31.28 7.92
C ILE A 264 1.84 30.81 6.49
N ARG A 265 1.14 31.33 5.46
CA ARG A 265 1.45 31.02 4.06
C ARG A 265 2.78 31.64 3.67
N HIS A 266 3.03 32.88 4.12
CA HIS A 266 4.32 33.53 3.93
C HIS A 266 5.41 32.75 4.66
N GLU A 267 5.24 32.50 5.96
CA GLU A 267 6.26 31.86 6.80
C GLU A 267 6.64 30.45 6.32
N LEU A 268 5.67 29.66 5.86
CA LEU A 268 5.89 28.26 5.50
C LEU A 268 6.27 28.05 4.03
N PHE A 269 5.65 28.79 3.11
CA PHE A 269 5.73 28.51 1.67
C PHE A 269 6.49 29.56 0.87
N ARG A 270 6.30 30.85 1.16
CA ARG A 270 6.87 31.96 0.34
C ARG A 270 8.21 32.48 0.84
N ALA A 271 8.47 32.37 2.14
CA ALA A 271 9.74 32.79 2.73
C ALA A 271 10.92 32.04 2.09
N GLU A 272 12.05 32.74 1.97
CA GLU A 272 13.27 32.16 1.42
C GLU A 272 13.76 30.99 2.27
N VAL A 273 14.25 29.93 1.61
CA VAL A 273 14.78 28.77 2.32
C VAL A 273 16.14 29.12 2.92
N SER A 274 16.18 29.23 4.25
CA SER A 274 17.39 29.64 4.99
C SER A 274 17.40 29.07 6.40
N LEU A 275 18.59 28.99 7.00
CA LEU A 275 18.74 28.59 8.41
C LEU A 275 17.99 29.55 9.34
N ALA A 276 18.06 30.86 9.08
CA ALA A 276 17.35 31.86 9.86
C ALA A 276 15.82 31.66 9.81
N GLN A 277 15.27 31.28 8.65
CA GLN A 277 13.86 30.94 8.54
C GLN A 277 13.54 29.65 9.31
N GLY A 278 14.42 28.64 9.26
CA GLY A 278 14.29 27.43 10.08
C GLY A 278 14.26 27.73 11.58
N GLU A 279 15.16 28.57 12.07
CA GLU A 279 15.20 29.02 13.47
C GLU A 279 13.95 29.81 13.85
N ARG A 280 13.45 30.67 12.95
CA ARG A 280 12.18 31.38 13.12
C ARG A 280 11.01 30.40 13.25
N LEU A 281 10.92 29.40 12.37
CA LEU A 281 9.90 28.35 12.42
C LEU A 281 9.99 27.48 13.67
N ALA A 282 11.15 27.41 14.33
CA ALA A 282 11.36 26.71 15.60
C ALA A 282 10.97 27.54 16.83
N GLN A 283 10.64 28.83 16.68
CA GLN A 283 10.11 29.64 17.77
C GLN A 283 8.70 29.18 18.11
N THR A 284 8.49 28.76 19.36
CA THR A 284 7.23 28.16 19.83
C THR A 284 5.98 28.94 19.47
N CYS A 285 6.02 30.28 19.57
CA CYS A 285 4.91 31.17 19.19
C CYS A 285 4.47 31.01 17.73
N LEU A 286 5.39 30.67 16.82
CA LEU A 286 5.12 30.38 15.42
C LEU A 286 4.90 28.89 15.17
N THR A 287 5.68 28.02 15.82
CA THR A 287 5.66 26.58 15.55
C THR A 287 4.30 25.95 15.82
N GLN A 288 3.65 26.26 16.95
CA GLN A 288 2.43 25.55 17.32
C GLN A 288 1.23 25.88 16.45
N PRO A 289 0.90 27.16 16.15
CA PRO A 289 -0.21 27.46 15.24
C PRO A 289 0.01 26.88 13.84
N LEU A 290 1.27 26.86 13.40
CA LEU A 290 1.65 26.34 12.09
C LEU A 290 1.51 24.81 12.03
N LEU A 291 2.03 24.08 13.04
CA LEU A 291 1.84 22.63 13.13
C LEU A 291 0.36 22.26 13.22
N PHE A 292 -0.41 22.96 14.05
CA PHE A 292 -1.86 22.75 14.13
C PHE A 292 -2.52 22.89 12.75
N SER A 293 -2.17 23.92 12.00
CA SER A 293 -2.77 24.20 10.68
C SER A 293 -2.41 23.12 9.65
N VAL A 294 -1.17 22.63 9.65
CA VAL A 294 -0.72 21.53 8.78
C VAL A 294 -1.40 20.21 9.16
N GLU A 295 -1.41 19.86 10.44
CA GLU A 295 -2.04 18.63 10.93
C GLU A 295 -3.56 18.62 10.67
N TYR A 296 -4.24 19.74 10.92
CA TYR A 296 -5.65 19.89 10.60
C TYR A 296 -5.91 19.73 9.10
N ALA A 297 -5.10 20.37 8.24
CA ALA A 297 -5.24 20.25 6.79
C ALA A 297 -4.96 18.82 6.27
N LEU A 298 -3.95 18.14 6.81
CA LEU A 298 -3.68 16.72 6.52
C LEU A 298 -4.86 15.84 6.93
N ALA A 299 -5.43 16.05 8.12
CA ALA A 299 -6.59 15.29 8.56
C ALA A 299 -7.79 15.49 7.62
N GLN A 300 -8.10 16.74 7.25
CA GLN A 300 -9.18 17.03 6.30
C GLN A 300 -8.96 16.35 4.95
N LEU A 301 -7.72 16.30 4.46
CA LEU A 301 -7.37 15.58 3.24
C LEU A 301 -7.66 14.07 3.36
N TRP A 302 -7.19 13.42 4.43
CA TRP A 302 -7.45 11.99 4.64
C TRP A 302 -8.94 11.68 4.80
N LEU A 303 -9.68 12.51 5.55
CA LEU A 303 -11.14 12.38 5.68
C LEU A 303 -11.83 12.51 4.32
N SER A 304 -11.35 13.39 3.43
CA SER A 304 -11.91 13.56 2.08
C SER A 304 -11.75 12.31 1.20
N TRP A 305 -10.78 11.44 1.51
CA TRP A 305 -10.58 10.16 0.84
C TRP A 305 -11.33 9.00 1.50
N GLY A 306 -12.21 9.30 2.45
CA GLY A 306 -13.08 8.33 3.11
C GLY A 306 -12.47 7.64 4.33
N ILE A 307 -11.26 8.03 4.78
CA ILE A 307 -10.73 7.57 6.06
C ILE A 307 -11.66 8.06 7.17
N THR A 308 -11.99 7.16 8.11
CA THR A 308 -12.72 7.51 9.33
C THR A 308 -11.90 6.99 10.52
N PRO A 309 -11.42 7.87 11.42
CA PRO A 309 -10.65 7.43 12.58
C PRO A 309 -11.48 6.55 13.50
N THR A 310 -10.92 5.43 13.92
CA THR A 310 -11.48 4.61 15.01
C THR A 310 -11.18 5.24 16.36
N VAL A 311 -9.98 5.80 16.50
CA VAL A 311 -9.49 6.49 17.69
C VAL A 311 -8.48 7.56 17.29
N MET A 312 -8.34 8.61 18.10
CA MET A 312 -7.34 9.66 17.90
C MET A 312 -6.48 9.81 19.16
N ILE A 313 -5.18 10.00 18.96
CA ILE A 313 -4.20 10.24 20.03
C ILE A 313 -3.35 11.42 19.61
N GLY A 314 -3.21 12.42 20.48
CA GLY A 314 -2.40 13.59 20.20
C GLY A 314 -1.24 13.76 21.17
N HIS A 315 -0.06 14.06 20.65
CA HIS A 315 1.13 14.33 21.46
C HIS A 315 1.19 15.82 21.78
N SER A 316 0.88 16.20 23.03
CA SER A 316 0.85 17.60 23.48
C SER A 316 -0.05 18.48 22.60
N LEU A 317 0.53 19.28 21.69
CA LEU A 317 -0.20 20.10 20.72
C LEU A 317 -1.16 19.27 19.86
N GLY A 318 -0.75 18.07 19.43
CA GLY A 318 -1.59 17.23 18.57
C GLY A 318 -2.94 16.86 19.20
N GLU A 319 -3.05 16.88 20.53
CA GLU A 319 -4.32 16.58 21.22
C GLU A 319 -5.36 17.69 21.01
N TRP A 320 -4.90 18.93 20.80
CA TRP A 320 -5.77 20.05 20.43
C TRP A 320 -6.33 19.87 19.01
N VAL A 321 -5.52 19.34 18.08
CA VAL A 321 -5.97 19.00 16.72
C VAL A 321 -7.02 17.89 16.77
N ALA A 322 -6.73 16.81 17.50
CA ALA A 322 -7.66 15.70 17.70
C ALA A 322 -8.99 16.16 18.32
N ALA A 323 -8.94 17.00 19.35
CA ALA A 323 -10.14 17.57 19.99
C ALA A 323 -10.92 18.50 19.07
N THR A 324 -10.25 19.28 18.22
CA THR A 324 -10.92 20.11 17.21
C THR A 324 -11.64 19.25 16.18
N LEU A 325 -11.00 18.18 15.69
CA LEU A 325 -11.62 17.24 14.75
C LEU A 325 -12.78 16.46 15.36
N ALA A 326 -12.69 16.15 16.66
CA ALA A 326 -13.81 15.55 17.40
C ALA A 326 -14.94 16.54 17.70
N GLY A 327 -14.76 17.84 17.44
CA GLY A 327 -15.77 18.88 17.67
C GLY A 327 -15.78 19.46 19.09
N VAL A 328 -14.77 19.15 19.92
CA VAL A 328 -14.65 19.74 21.26
C VAL A 328 -14.49 21.25 21.15
N PHE A 329 -13.63 21.69 20.24
CA PHE A 329 -13.44 23.09 19.89
C PHE A 329 -14.05 23.39 18.52
N SER A 330 -14.51 24.64 18.34
CA SER A 330 -14.60 25.20 16.99
C SER A 330 -13.19 25.42 16.44
N LEU A 331 -13.01 25.41 15.11
CA LEU A 331 -11.70 25.69 14.51
C LEU A 331 -11.16 27.07 14.91
N GLU A 332 -12.05 28.07 14.97
CA GLU A 332 -11.71 29.45 15.36
C GLU A 332 -11.22 29.52 16.82
N ASP A 333 -11.97 28.93 17.75
CA ASP A 333 -11.56 28.89 19.17
C ASP A 333 -10.27 28.09 19.37
N ALA A 334 -10.12 26.95 18.69
CA ALA A 334 -8.93 26.12 18.80
C ALA A 334 -7.67 26.88 18.37
N LEU A 335 -7.71 27.52 17.19
CA LEU A 335 -6.57 28.27 16.68
C LEU A 335 -6.22 29.46 17.56
N ARG A 336 -7.24 30.20 18.06
CA ARG A 336 -7.03 31.30 19.00
C ARG A 336 -6.38 30.83 20.30
N LEU A 337 -6.90 29.75 20.89
CA LEU A 337 -6.33 29.18 22.11
C LEU A 337 -4.92 28.63 21.90
N VAL A 338 -4.66 27.95 20.77
CA VAL A 338 -3.34 27.41 20.42
C VAL A 338 -2.34 28.53 20.18
N ALA A 339 -2.71 29.59 19.45
CA ALA A 339 -1.85 30.76 19.27
C ALA A 339 -1.53 31.43 20.59
N ARG A 340 -2.54 31.62 21.46
CA ARG A 340 -2.32 32.18 22.79
C ARG A 340 -1.45 31.28 23.67
N ARG A 341 -1.66 29.97 23.64
CA ARG A 341 -0.82 28.97 24.32
C ARG A 341 0.63 29.09 23.85
N ALA A 342 0.84 29.18 22.54
CA ALA A 342 2.15 29.28 21.93
C ALA A 342 2.91 30.54 22.36
N GLU A 343 2.24 31.70 22.37
CA GLU A 343 2.79 32.96 22.87
C GLU A 343 3.21 32.87 24.34
N LEU A 344 2.31 32.38 25.21
CA LEU A 344 2.57 32.27 26.64
C LEU A 344 3.71 31.30 26.94
N MET A 345 3.76 30.17 26.23
CA MET A 345 4.87 29.20 26.35
C MET A 345 6.19 29.77 25.84
N HIS A 346 6.16 30.63 24.83
CA HIS A 346 7.36 31.30 24.30
C HIS A 346 7.91 32.38 25.24
N GLN A 347 7.06 32.99 26.06
CA GLN A 347 7.43 34.01 27.06
C GLN A 347 7.86 33.41 28.40
N ALA A 348 7.62 32.12 28.61
CA ALA A 348 7.98 31.43 29.84
C ALA A 348 9.51 31.37 30.03
N PRO A 349 10.01 31.12 31.25
CA PRO A 349 11.44 30.97 31.48
C PRO A 349 12.06 29.85 30.62
N SER A 350 13.21 30.13 30.01
CA SER A 350 13.94 29.13 29.22
C SER A 350 14.38 27.95 30.09
N GLY A 351 14.37 26.75 29.50
CA GLY A 351 14.72 25.51 30.17
C GLY A 351 15.27 24.49 29.18
N ALA A 352 15.44 23.25 29.62
CA ALA A 352 15.91 22.18 28.75
C ALA A 352 15.07 20.92 28.91
N MET A 353 15.09 20.08 27.87
CA MET A 353 14.49 18.76 27.87
C MET A 353 15.54 17.71 27.48
N LEU A 354 15.49 16.55 28.11
CA LEU A 354 16.43 15.45 27.91
C LEU A 354 15.65 14.15 27.71
N MET A 355 15.84 13.51 26.56
CA MET A 355 15.43 12.13 26.36
C MET A 355 16.41 11.22 27.12
N VAL A 356 15.87 10.24 27.83
CA VAL A 356 16.62 9.24 28.59
C VAL A 356 16.07 7.86 28.25
N ALA A 357 16.95 6.92 27.91
CA ALA A 357 16.62 5.51 27.69
C ALA A 357 16.42 4.77 29.02
N LEU A 358 15.43 5.22 29.79
CA LEU A 358 14.97 4.57 31.01
C LEU A 358 13.43 4.59 31.09
N PRO A 359 12.83 3.53 31.65
CA PRO A 359 11.40 3.51 31.98
C PRO A 359 11.01 4.59 32.98
N GLU A 360 9.74 5.00 32.94
CA GLU A 360 9.18 6.05 33.78
C GLU A 360 9.46 5.82 35.28
N ALA A 361 9.25 4.58 35.77
CA ALA A 361 9.44 4.23 37.18
C ALA A 361 10.88 4.48 37.66
N GLN A 362 11.87 4.23 36.82
CA GLN A 362 13.28 4.46 37.16
C GLN A 362 13.59 5.96 37.17
N ILE A 363 13.07 6.71 36.19
CA ILE A 363 13.23 8.17 36.16
C ILE A 363 12.60 8.83 37.38
N ARG A 364 11.41 8.40 37.81
CA ARG A 364 10.75 8.91 39.03
C ARG A 364 11.62 8.74 40.28
N ALA A 365 12.46 7.71 40.34
CA ALA A 365 13.40 7.51 41.45
C ALA A 365 14.69 8.34 41.32
N LEU A 366 15.03 8.79 40.10
CA LEU A 366 16.27 9.52 39.79
C LEU A 366 16.14 11.03 39.88
N ILE A 367 14.93 11.56 39.70
CA ILE A 367 14.68 13.01 39.66
C ILE A 367 13.84 13.48 40.84
N THR A 368 14.11 14.70 41.28
CA THR A 368 13.28 15.46 42.24
C THR A 368 12.97 16.83 41.65
N ALA A 369 11.96 17.51 42.20
CA ALA A 369 11.69 18.89 41.83
C ALA A 369 12.97 19.75 41.94
N PRO A 370 13.18 20.70 41.00
CA PRO A 370 12.25 21.17 39.96
C PRO A 370 12.26 20.40 38.63
N LEU A 371 12.94 19.24 38.51
CA LEU A 371 12.80 18.38 37.33
C LEU A 371 11.46 17.64 37.32
N ALA A 372 10.88 17.49 36.13
CA ALA A 372 9.65 16.75 35.89
C ALA A 372 9.81 15.77 34.72
N ILE A 373 9.00 14.72 34.70
CA ILE A 373 8.80 13.91 33.50
C ILE A 373 7.86 14.68 32.58
N ALA A 374 8.30 14.93 31.36
CA ALA A 374 7.55 15.67 30.35
C ALA A 374 6.82 14.75 29.36
N ALA A 375 7.37 13.56 29.08
CA ALA A 375 6.72 12.59 28.22
C ALA A 375 7.24 11.17 28.50
N VAL A 376 6.35 10.18 28.32
CA VAL A 376 6.67 8.76 28.29
C VAL A 376 6.29 8.26 26.90
N ASN A 377 7.27 8.27 26.00
CA ASN A 377 7.05 8.04 24.58
C ASN A 377 7.14 6.56 24.19
N ALA A 378 7.83 5.74 24.99
CA ALA A 378 7.97 4.30 24.80
C ALA A 378 8.27 3.63 26.17
N PRO A 379 8.10 2.31 26.30
CA PRO A 379 8.29 1.61 27.58
C PRO A 379 9.68 1.85 28.21
N ASP A 380 10.71 1.97 27.38
CA ASP A 380 12.10 2.13 27.79
C ASP A 380 12.64 3.55 27.58
N TYR A 381 11.80 4.52 27.20
CA TYR A 381 12.24 5.90 26.94
C TYR A 381 11.31 6.94 27.56
N SER A 382 11.91 7.82 28.36
CA SER A 382 11.23 8.94 29.00
C SER A 382 11.91 10.25 28.63
N VAL A 383 11.17 11.35 28.66
CA VAL A 383 11.71 12.70 28.50
C VAL A 383 11.54 13.43 29.81
N ILE A 384 12.63 14.00 30.34
CA ILE A 384 12.61 14.88 31.50
C ILE A 384 12.76 16.34 31.07
N ALA A 385 12.20 17.26 31.84
CA ALA A 385 12.23 18.69 31.59
C ALA A 385 12.46 19.46 32.90
N GLY A 386 13.19 20.58 32.80
CA GLY A 386 13.38 21.49 33.92
C GLY A 386 14.49 22.51 33.66
N PRO A 387 15.04 23.13 34.72
CA PRO A 387 16.11 24.11 34.59
C PRO A 387 17.34 23.52 33.90
N THR A 388 17.91 24.28 32.95
CA THR A 388 19.05 23.83 32.15
C THR A 388 20.23 23.30 32.98
N PRO A 389 20.65 23.94 34.10
CA PRO A 389 21.76 23.43 34.91
C PRO A 389 21.48 22.03 35.50
N GLU A 390 20.24 21.77 35.91
CA GLU A 390 19.86 20.48 36.49
C GLU A 390 19.76 19.37 35.46
N ILE A 391 19.23 19.69 34.28
CA ILE A 391 19.21 18.77 33.14
C ILE A 391 20.63 18.37 32.74
N LEU A 392 21.56 19.33 32.69
CA LEU A 392 22.98 19.05 32.39
C LEU A 392 23.62 18.16 33.46
N ALA A 393 23.34 18.42 34.74
CA ALA A 393 23.84 17.59 35.84
C ALA A 393 23.33 16.14 35.77
N VAL A 394 22.05 15.95 35.45
CA VAL A 394 21.47 14.60 35.25
C VAL A 394 22.05 13.94 34.01
N SER A 395 22.15 14.65 32.88
CA SER A 395 22.77 14.14 31.66
C SER A 395 24.21 13.66 31.87
N GLN A 396 25.01 14.42 32.61
CA GLN A 396 26.38 14.01 32.98
C GLN A 396 26.37 12.73 33.81
N ARG A 397 25.55 12.66 34.88
CA ARG A 397 25.47 11.48 35.75
C ARG A 397 25.02 10.23 34.98
N LEU A 398 24.05 10.36 34.10
CA LEU A 398 23.57 9.26 33.26
C LEU A 398 24.66 8.80 32.28
N THR A 399 25.41 9.73 31.71
CA THR A 399 26.54 9.43 30.82
C THR A 399 27.65 8.68 31.57
N GLU A 400 27.98 9.09 32.79
CA GLU A 400 28.91 8.37 33.68
C GLU A 400 28.44 6.95 34.02
N GLN A 401 27.13 6.70 33.96
CA GLN A 401 26.51 5.40 34.16
C GLN A 401 26.30 4.61 32.85
N ASN A 402 26.78 5.10 31.71
CA ASN A 402 26.57 4.53 30.37
C ASN A 402 25.08 4.41 29.97
N ILE A 403 24.23 5.31 30.47
CA ILE A 403 22.81 5.36 30.12
C ILE A 403 22.61 6.35 28.98
N ILE A 404 22.02 5.88 27.88
CA ILE A 404 21.76 6.67 26.68
C ILE A 404 20.84 7.85 27.05
N ASN A 405 21.29 9.05 26.74
CA ASN A 405 20.54 10.27 26.93
C ASN A 405 20.87 11.28 25.82
N LYS A 406 19.87 12.07 25.39
CA LYS A 406 20.03 13.07 24.34
C LYS A 406 19.24 14.32 24.66
N ARG A 407 19.93 15.47 24.67
CA ARG A 407 19.26 16.76 24.83
C ARG A 407 18.38 17.03 23.61
N LEU A 408 17.12 17.39 23.85
CA LEU A 408 16.20 17.74 22.79
C LEU A 408 16.42 19.19 22.34
N HIS A 409 16.19 19.45 21.06
CA HIS A 409 16.28 20.79 20.50
C HIS A 409 15.00 21.58 20.82
N THR A 410 14.87 21.99 22.07
CA THR A 410 13.76 22.82 22.57
C THR A 410 14.32 24.04 23.32
N SER A 411 13.56 25.14 23.29
CA SER A 411 13.92 26.39 23.97
C SER A 411 13.46 26.44 25.43
N HIS A 412 12.47 25.63 25.79
CA HIS A 412 11.81 25.64 27.08
C HIS A 412 11.64 24.22 27.63
N ALA A 413 11.41 24.13 28.93
CA ALA A 413 11.07 22.89 29.64
C ALA A 413 9.55 22.68 29.64
N PHE A 414 8.99 22.22 28.52
CA PHE A 414 7.56 21.92 28.40
C PHE A 414 7.13 20.79 29.34
N HIS A 415 5.85 20.76 29.74
CA HIS A 415 5.30 19.75 30.64
C HIS A 415 6.07 19.67 31.98
N SER A 416 6.34 20.85 32.55
CA SER A 416 7.03 21.01 33.84
C SER A 416 6.46 22.21 34.61
N SER A 417 6.88 22.36 35.87
CA SER A 417 6.51 23.52 36.69
C SER A 417 6.95 24.86 36.09
N MET A 418 7.91 24.88 35.16
CA MET A 418 8.34 26.10 34.46
C MET A 418 7.24 26.68 33.56
N MET A 419 6.21 25.89 33.22
CA MET A 419 5.05 26.34 32.43
C MET A 419 3.89 26.81 33.30
N GLN A 420 4.01 26.82 34.64
CA GLN A 420 2.89 27.09 35.55
C GLN A 420 2.26 28.47 35.34
N ASP A 421 3.07 29.52 35.18
CA ASP A 421 2.57 30.88 34.93
C ASP A 421 1.88 30.98 33.57
N ALA A 422 2.44 30.33 32.54
CA ALA A 422 1.85 30.27 31.20
C ALA A 422 0.50 29.52 31.21
N ALA A 423 0.41 28.40 31.94
CA ALA A 423 -0.82 27.63 32.09
C ALA A 423 -1.91 28.43 32.83
N GLN A 424 -1.54 29.15 33.90
CA GLN A 424 -2.46 30.03 34.62
C GLN A 424 -2.95 31.19 33.75
N ALA A 425 -2.07 31.80 32.96
CA ALA A 425 -2.43 32.87 32.04
C ALA A 425 -3.34 32.37 30.90
N LEU A 426 -3.16 31.14 30.42
CA LEU A 426 -4.00 30.55 29.38
C LEU A 426 -5.45 30.38 29.83
N ARG A 427 -5.69 30.16 31.13
CA ARG A 427 -7.04 30.02 31.70
C ARG A 427 -7.98 31.16 31.31
N GLN A 428 -7.49 32.39 31.27
CA GLN A 428 -8.27 33.56 30.88
C GLN A 428 -8.71 33.51 29.40
N ALA A 429 -7.94 32.85 28.54
CA ALA A 429 -8.27 32.75 27.11
C ALA A 429 -9.50 31.87 26.83
N PHE A 430 -9.88 31.02 27.80
CA PHE A 430 -11.08 30.19 27.75
C PHE A 430 -12.37 30.96 28.08
N GLU A 431 -12.29 32.22 28.51
CA GLU A 431 -13.49 33.05 28.69
C GLU A 431 -14.27 33.12 27.37
N ASN A 432 -15.56 32.80 27.42
CA ASN A 432 -16.47 32.71 26.26
C ASN A 432 -16.17 31.61 25.23
N VAL A 433 -15.28 30.66 25.54
CA VAL A 433 -15.10 29.45 24.71
C VAL A 433 -16.13 28.41 25.09
N ARG A 434 -16.84 27.89 24.09
CA ARG A 434 -17.77 26.77 24.28
C ARG A 434 -17.08 25.46 23.90
N LEU A 435 -16.85 24.61 24.90
CA LEU A 435 -16.39 23.24 24.69
C LEU A 435 -17.58 22.30 24.52
N ASN A 436 -17.52 21.40 23.54
CA ASN A 436 -18.60 20.44 23.27
C ASN A 436 -18.13 18.99 23.51
N PRO A 437 -19.04 18.06 23.86
CA PRO A 437 -18.69 16.65 23.93
C PRO A 437 -18.09 16.14 22.60
N PRO A 438 -17.01 15.35 22.63
CA PRO A 438 -16.39 14.83 21.43
C PRO A 438 -17.32 13.86 20.69
N THR A 439 -17.35 13.96 19.36
CA THR A 439 -18.07 13.07 18.44
C THR A 439 -17.20 11.94 17.89
N LEU A 440 -15.88 12.06 18.04
CA LEU A 440 -14.88 11.06 17.69
C LEU A 440 -14.11 10.65 18.94
N THR A 441 -13.71 9.38 19.01
CA THR A 441 -13.00 8.83 20.16
C THR A 441 -11.60 9.43 20.29
N ILE A 442 -11.26 9.93 21.49
CA ILE A 442 -9.92 10.42 21.85
C ILE A 442 -9.44 9.63 23.06
N ILE A 443 -8.18 9.18 23.03
CA ILE A 443 -7.48 8.71 24.22
C ILE A 443 -6.61 9.85 24.72
N SER A 444 -6.77 10.19 26.00
CA SER A 444 -6.07 11.29 26.64
C SER A 444 -4.60 10.92 26.82
N THR A 445 -3.70 11.77 26.34
CA THR A 445 -2.27 11.60 26.64
C THR A 445 -1.87 12.25 27.96
N VAL A 446 -2.77 12.97 28.63
CA VAL A 446 -2.55 13.40 30.03
C VAL A 446 -2.65 12.21 30.99
N THR A 447 -3.62 11.32 30.74
CA THR A 447 -3.88 10.14 31.60
C THR A 447 -3.33 8.84 31.05
N GLY A 448 -3.10 8.77 29.73
CA GLY A 448 -2.75 7.53 29.03
C GLY A 448 -3.93 6.59 28.82
N ALA A 449 -5.16 7.04 29.07
CA ALA A 449 -6.37 6.21 29.07
C ALA A 449 -7.58 6.94 28.48
N HIS A 450 -8.70 6.23 28.32
CA HIS A 450 -9.98 6.85 28.03
C HIS A 450 -10.43 7.79 29.14
N VAL A 451 -10.87 8.98 28.76
CA VAL A 451 -11.46 9.97 29.66
C VAL A 451 -12.91 10.23 29.28
N SER A 452 -13.71 10.69 30.25
CA SER A 452 -15.10 11.04 30.00
C SER A 452 -15.20 12.25 29.07
N ALA A 453 -16.33 12.38 28.36
CA ALA A 453 -16.63 13.58 27.57
C ALA A 453 -16.59 14.84 28.44
N ASP A 454 -17.11 14.75 29.67
CA ASP A 454 -17.13 15.87 30.62
C ASP A 454 -15.71 16.38 30.90
N THR A 455 -14.74 15.49 31.08
CA THR A 455 -13.32 15.83 31.30
C THR A 455 -12.77 16.71 30.17
N LEU A 456 -12.97 16.30 28.90
CA LEU A 456 -12.48 17.05 27.73
C LEU A 456 -13.22 18.38 27.50
N THR A 457 -14.42 18.53 28.08
CA THR A 457 -15.20 19.76 28.05
C THR A 457 -14.91 20.73 29.21
N THR A 458 -13.87 20.47 30.01
CA THR A 458 -13.40 21.40 31.04
C THR A 458 -12.16 22.16 30.59
N PRO A 459 -12.08 23.49 30.77
CA PRO A 459 -10.84 24.23 30.59
C PRO A 459 -9.69 23.72 31.46
N ASP A 460 -9.99 23.20 32.65
CA ASP A 460 -9.01 22.66 33.60
C ASP A 460 -8.15 21.56 32.97
N TYR A 461 -8.76 20.64 32.22
CA TYR A 461 -8.04 19.59 31.51
C TYR A 461 -6.94 20.14 30.60
N TRP A 462 -7.27 21.14 29.78
CA TRP A 462 -6.38 21.73 28.79
C TRP A 462 -5.26 22.58 29.42
N ILE A 463 -5.53 23.15 30.59
CA ILE A 463 -4.54 23.88 31.39
C ILE A 463 -3.58 22.90 32.04
N GLU A 464 -4.10 21.82 32.65
CA GLU A 464 -3.30 20.75 33.24
C GLU A 464 -2.44 20.03 32.20
N GLN A 465 -2.93 19.85 30.97
CA GLN A 465 -2.18 19.25 29.87
C GLN A 465 -0.81 19.92 29.63
N MET A 466 -0.70 21.24 29.84
CA MET A 466 0.57 21.96 29.68
C MET A 466 1.61 21.63 30.76
N LEU A 467 1.16 21.07 31.88
CA LEU A 467 1.96 20.81 33.08
C LEU A 467 2.24 19.31 33.27
N MET A 468 1.31 18.47 32.85
CA MET A 468 1.37 17.03 33.06
C MET A 468 2.18 16.31 31.96
N PRO A 469 2.84 15.18 32.28
CA PRO A 469 3.55 14.38 31.30
C PRO A 469 2.64 13.87 30.18
N VAL A 470 3.16 13.82 28.95
CA VAL A 470 2.51 13.17 27.82
C VAL A 470 2.72 11.66 27.90
N GLN A 471 1.70 10.93 28.33
CA GLN A 471 1.61 9.46 28.45
C GLN A 471 1.30 8.78 27.11
N PHE A 472 2.14 9.03 26.09
CA PHE A 472 1.93 8.54 24.74
C PHE A 472 2.00 7.00 24.64
N SER A 473 2.96 6.38 25.33
CA SER A 473 3.12 4.91 25.31
C SER A 473 1.90 4.19 25.89
N ALA A 474 1.37 4.68 27.02
CA ALA A 474 0.15 4.15 27.62
C ALA A 474 -1.06 4.35 26.71
N ALA A 475 -1.19 5.52 26.06
CA ALA A 475 -2.28 5.78 25.13
C ALA A 475 -2.27 4.84 23.90
N LEU A 476 -1.09 4.52 23.37
CA LEU A 476 -0.96 3.53 22.28
C LEU A 476 -1.38 2.13 22.72
N GLN A 477 -0.95 1.71 23.92
CA GLN A 477 -1.32 0.41 24.48
C GLN A 477 -2.83 0.31 24.72
N GLU A 478 -3.45 1.37 25.22
CA GLU A 478 -4.91 1.46 25.41
C GLU A 478 -5.65 1.39 24.06
N ALA A 479 -5.21 2.15 23.05
CA ALA A 479 -5.80 2.09 21.71
C ALA A 479 -5.73 0.67 21.14
N GLN A 480 -4.58 0.02 21.28
CA GLN A 480 -4.38 -1.31 20.75
C GLN A 480 -5.21 -2.36 21.48
N ALA A 481 -5.27 -2.29 22.82
CA ALA A 481 -6.05 -3.21 23.63
C ALA A 481 -7.56 -3.08 23.39
N THR A 482 -8.05 -1.86 23.17
CA THR A 482 -9.48 -1.56 23.08
C THR A 482 -10.02 -1.65 21.65
N PHE A 483 -9.23 -1.28 20.63
CA PHE A 483 -9.72 -1.13 19.26
C PHE A 483 -9.01 -1.98 18.20
N ASP A 484 -7.85 -2.57 18.51
CA ASP A 484 -7.03 -3.34 17.55
C ASP A 484 -6.81 -2.59 16.22
N VAL A 485 -5.90 -1.62 16.21
CA VAL A 485 -5.79 -0.63 15.13
C VAL A 485 -4.40 -0.56 14.52
N ASP A 486 -4.33 -0.30 13.22
CA ASP A 486 -3.14 0.34 12.66
C ASP A 486 -3.12 1.82 13.02
N PHE A 487 -1.99 2.48 12.80
CA PHE A 487 -1.86 3.92 13.06
C PHE A 487 -1.46 4.70 11.82
N LEU A 488 -1.94 5.94 11.73
CA LEU A 488 -1.54 6.91 10.73
C LEU A 488 -1.17 8.23 11.43
N GLU A 489 0.09 8.62 11.31
CA GLU A 489 0.59 9.92 11.75
C GLU A 489 0.10 11.03 10.82
N ILE A 490 -0.69 11.92 11.40
CA ILE A 490 -1.12 13.19 10.87
C ILE A 490 -0.16 14.24 11.41
N GLY A 491 0.90 14.49 10.65
CA GLY A 491 2.01 15.34 11.06
C GLY A 491 3.00 15.56 9.91
N PRO A 492 3.93 16.50 10.07
CA PRO A 492 4.91 16.79 9.03
C PRO A 492 5.97 15.72 8.86
N GLY A 493 6.13 14.79 9.81
CA GLY A 493 7.18 13.78 9.75
C GLY A 493 6.69 12.36 10.05
N ALA A 494 7.64 11.52 10.48
CA ALA A 494 7.41 10.13 10.83
C ALA A 494 7.84 9.83 12.29
N THR A 495 7.88 10.84 13.16
CA THR A 495 8.40 10.68 14.53
C THR A 495 7.48 9.78 15.35
N LEU A 496 6.16 10.05 15.33
CA LEU A 496 5.20 9.19 16.04
C LEU A 496 5.11 7.82 15.38
N THR A 497 5.29 7.74 14.07
CA THR A 497 5.34 6.50 13.29
C THR A 497 6.50 5.61 13.77
N GLN A 498 7.70 6.17 13.89
CA GLN A 498 8.88 5.46 14.38
C GLN A 498 8.70 5.02 15.84
N LEU A 499 8.20 5.91 16.71
CA LEU A 499 7.91 5.57 18.09
C LEU A 499 6.90 4.43 18.18
N THR A 500 5.80 4.51 17.44
CA THR A 500 4.72 3.51 17.45
C THR A 500 5.18 2.16 16.92
N ASN A 501 5.92 2.13 15.80
CA ASN A 501 6.49 0.89 15.26
C ASN A 501 7.59 0.28 16.15
N GLY A 502 8.19 1.08 17.04
CA GLY A 502 9.08 0.58 18.09
C GLY A 502 8.36 -0.06 19.28
N HIS A 503 7.02 0.06 19.38
CA HIS A 503 6.25 -0.66 20.38
C HIS A 503 5.94 -2.08 19.90
N ALA A 504 5.94 -3.04 20.83
CA ALA A 504 5.50 -4.41 20.57
C ALA A 504 3.96 -4.50 20.51
N LEU A 505 3.34 -3.93 19.46
CA LEU A 505 1.88 -3.91 19.24
C LEU A 505 1.40 -5.04 18.32
N GLY A 506 2.07 -6.20 18.33
CA GLY A 506 1.76 -7.32 17.44
C GLY A 506 2.06 -7.01 15.97
N ASP A 507 1.17 -7.40 15.05
CA ASP A 507 1.30 -7.20 13.59
C ASP A 507 0.79 -5.82 13.11
N ARG A 508 0.61 -4.88 14.04
CA ARG A 508 0.09 -3.54 13.78
C ARG A 508 1.20 -2.60 13.40
N LEU A 509 0.91 -1.76 12.42
CA LEU A 509 1.88 -0.85 11.82
C LEU A 509 1.39 0.57 11.92
N ALA A 510 2.34 1.49 12.07
CA ALA A 510 2.15 2.91 11.89
C ALA A 510 2.68 3.36 10.52
N PHE A 511 1.96 4.31 9.92
CA PHE A 511 2.32 4.97 8.67
C PHE A 511 2.37 6.49 8.86
N SER A 512 3.05 7.22 7.98
CA SER A 512 3.09 8.69 8.03
C SER A 512 2.42 9.33 6.81
N SER A 513 1.74 10.45 7.04
CA SER A 513 1.14 11.26 5.97
C SER A 513 2.18 11.97 5.11
N LEU A 514 3.25 12.44 5.77
CA LEU A 514 4.37 13.13 5.14
C LEU A 514 5.68 12.37 5.38
N PRO A 515 6.67 12.56 4.49
CA PRO A 515 7.97 11.91 4.62
C PRO A 515 8.75 12.42 5.83
N ALA A 516 9.68 11.60 6.33
CA ALA A 516 10.56 12.01 7.42
C ALA A 516 11.56 13.09 6.94
N GLY A 517 11.44 14.31 7.48
CA GLY A 517 12.46 15.36 7.37
C GLY A 517 12.39 16.25 6.12
N ALA A 518 13.15 17.35 6.16
CA ALA A 518 13.09 18.46 5.21
C ALA A 518 13.71 18.20 3.82
N ARG A 519 14.33 17.03 3.60
CA ARG A 519 15.16 16.78 2.42
C ARG A 519 14.38 16.09 1.30
N SER A 520 14.06 16.86 0.26
CA SER A 520 13.87 16.44 -1.15
C SER A 520 12.97 15.23 -1.41
N SER A 521 12.06 14.89 -0.51
CA SER A 521 11.11 13.82 -0.68
C SER A 521 9.86 14.36 -1.38
N ASP A 522 9.36 13.58 -2.34
CA ASP A 522 8.14 13.90 -3.07
C ASP A 522 6.94 13.62 -2.13
N GLU A 523 6.44 14.67 -1.47
CA GLU A 523 5.33 14.59 -0.51
C GLU A 523 4.08 13.99 -1.18
N HIS A 524 3.84 14.33 -2.45
CA HIS A 524 2.71 13.81 -3.21
C HIS A 524 2.88 12.32 -3.48
N LYS A 525 4.07 11.84 -3.86
CA LYS A 525 4.30 10.41 -4.00
C LYS A 525 4.17 9.69 -2.65
N HIS A 526 4.78 10.23 -1.59
CA HIS A 526 4.79 9.61 -0.26
C HIS A 526 3.37 9.38 0.27
N ILE A 527 2.50 10.40 0.22
CA ILE A 527 1.13 10.24 0.71
C ILE A 527 0.33 9.20 -0.10
N LEU A 528 0.58 9.11 -1.42
CA LEU A 528 -0.05 8.08 -2.26
C LEU A 528 0.52 6.68 -1.99
N ASP A 529 1.80 6.55 -1.66
CA ASP A 529 2.40 5.29 -1.21
C ASP A 529 1.77 4.86 0.13
N THR A 530 1.52 5.81 1.04
CA THR A 530 0.79 5.56 2.29
C THR A 530 -0.65 5.12 2.02
N VAL A 531 -1.36 5.74 1.08
CA VAL A 531 -2.68 5.28 0.62
C VAL A 531 -2.61 3.83 0.12
N ALA A 532 -1.62 3.51 -0.72
CA ALA A 532 -1.41 2.17 -1.24
C ALA A 532 -1.16 1.16 -0.11
N ALA A 533 -0.32 1.50 0.87
CA ALA A 533 0.01 0.67 2.02
C ALA A 533 -1.21 0.41 2.93
N LEU A 534 -2.01 1.43 3.21
CA LEU A 534 -3.25 1.28 3.98
C LEU A 534 -4.28 0.43 3.21
N TRP A 535 -4.43 0.66 1.91
CA TRP A 535 -5.39 -0.10 1.09
C TRP A 535 -5.04 -1.60 1.01
N VAL A 536 -3.76 -1.98 0.87
CA VAL A 536 -3.38 -3.41 0.83
C VAL A 536 -3.63 -4.12 2.16
N ARG A 537 -3.61 -3.39 3.27
CA ARG A 537 -3.94 -3.92 4.61
C ARG A 537 -5.43 -4.05 4.88
N GLY A 538 -6.27 -3.46 4.03
CA GLY A 538 -7.73 -3.62 4.10
C GLY A 538 -8.50 -2.37 4.49
N HIS A 539 -7.80 -1.26 4.77
CA HIS A 539 -8.45 0.01 5.08
C HIS A 539 -9.33 0.50 3.93
N ASN A 540 -10.49 1.06 4.28
CA ASN A 540 -11.44 1.58 3.31
C ASN A 540 -10.99 2.97 2.84
N ILE A 541 -10.52 3.07 1.61
CA ILE A 541 -10.09 4.32 0.98
C ILE A 541 -10.80 4.43 -0.37
N ASP A 542 -11.34 5.61 -0.65
CA ASP A 542 -11.93 5.92 -1.94
C ASP A 542 -10.84 6.10 -3.01
N LEU A 543 -10.44 5.00 -3.64
CA LEU A 543 -9.47 5.02 -4.72
C LEU A 543 -9.94 5.78 -5.98
N SER A 544 -11.23 6.13 -6.06
CA SER A 544 -11.77 6.90 -7.19
C SER A 544 -11.27 8.35 -7.19
N ALA A 545 -10.97 8.90 -6.00
CA ALA A 545 -10.49 10.26 -5.80
C ALA A 545 -9.13 10.54 -6.49
N PHE A 546 -8.34 9.50 -6.79
CA PHE A 546 -6.99 9.62 -7.36
C PHE A 546 -6.94 9.44 -8.89
N ALA A 547 -8.06 9.12 -9.53
CA ALA A 547 -8.06 8.89 -10.98
C ALA A 547 -7.94 10.21 -11.77
N GLY A 548 -8.26 11.36 -11.18
CA GLY A 548 -8.36 12.64 -11.87
C GLY A 548 -9.65 12.78 -12.67
N GLU A 549 -9.74 13.82 -13.50
CA GLU A 549 -11.00 14.18 -14.17
C GLU A 549 -11.32 13.27 -15.37
N GLN A 550 -12.61 12.94 -15.54
CA GLN A 550 -13.15 12.19 -16.68
C GLN A 550 -12.37 10.90 -17.05
N PRO A 551 -12.17 9.97 -16.09
CA PRO A 551 -11.57 8.67 -16.39
C PRO A 551 -12.54 7.80 -17.20
N ARG A 552 -11.99 6.89 -18.02
CA ARG A 552 -12.74 5.98 -18.88
C ARG A 552 -12.41 4.53 -18.54
N ARG A 553 -13.34 3.63 -18.81
CA ARG A 553 -13.10 2.18 -18.71
C ARG A 553 -12.36 1.69 -19.94
N VAL A 554 -11.29 0.95 -19.73
CA VAL A 554 -10.47 0.35 -20.80
C VAL A 554 -10.38 -1.17 -20.64
N SER A 555 -10.07 -1.85 -21.74
CA SER A 555 -9.81 -3.29 -21.71
C SER A 555 -8.44 -3.54 -21.07
N LEU A 556 -8.44 -4.29 -19.97
CA LEU A 556 -7.24 -4.72 -19.25
C LEU A 556 -7.22 -6.25 -19.14
N PRO A 557 -6.06 -6.86 -18.84
CA PRO A 557 -5.98 -8.29 -18.54
C PRO A 557 -7.07 -8.75 -17.57
N THR A 558 -7.65 -9.92 -17.85
CA THR A 558 -8.70 -10.53 -17.04
C THR A 558 -8.12 -11.29 -15.85
N TYR A 559 -8.97 -11.77 -14.94
CA TYR A 559 -8.54 -12.46 -13.72
C TYR A 559 -7.61 -13.67 -13.98
N ALA A 560 -6.61 -13.88 -13.12
CA ALA A 560 -5.72 -15.04 -13.18
C ALA A 560 -6.39 -16.22 -12.49
N PHE A 561 -7.13 -17.05 -13.24
CA PHE A 561 -7.71 -18.26 -12.65
C PHE A 561 -6.60 -19.25 -12.32
N ASP A 562 -6.45 -19.55 -11.02
CA ASP A 562 -5.69 -20.70 -10.53
C ASP A 562 -6.47 -21.98 -10.90
N LYS A 563 -6.13 -22.57 -12.04
CA LYS A 563 -6.84 -23.75 -12.56
C LYS A 563 -6.34 -25.00 -11.87
N ILE A 564 -7.27 -25.76 -11.30
CA ILE A 564 -7.03 -27.12 -10.80
C ILE A 564 -7.84 -28.07 -11.70
N ARG A 565 -7.25 -29.22 -12.04
CA ARG A 565 -7.94 -30.23 -12.84
C ARG A 565 -9.00 -30.90 -11.97
N TYR A 566 -10.25 -30.79 -12.39
CA TYR A 566 -11.37 -31.57 -11.86
C TYR A 566 -11.88 -32.47 -12.99
N TRP A 567 -11.79 -33.78 -12.81
CA TRP A 567 -12.26 -34.77 -13.78
C TRP A 567 -12.80 -35.99 -13.03
N VAL A 568 -13.90 -36.57 -13.52
CA VAL A 568 -14.37 -37.88 -13.05
C VAL A 568 -13.85 -38.90 -14.05
N ASP A 569 -12.91 -39.72 -13.62
CA ASP A 569 -12.35 -40.78 -14.47
C ASP A 569 -13.44 -41.77 -14.85
N SER A 570 -13.36 -42.28 -16.07
CA SER A 570 -14.29 -43.31 -16.53
C SER A 570 -14.14 -44.60 -15.68
N PRO A 571 -15.18 -45.45 -15.59
CA PRO A 571 -15.08 -46.72 -14.88
C PRO A 571 -13.95 -47.65 -15.36
N GLU A 572 -13.51 -47.53 -16.62
CA GLU A 572 -12.37 -48.26 -17.17
C GLU A 572 -11.02 -47.67 -16.72
N GLU A 573 -10.89 -46.34 -16.66
CA GLU A 573 -9.70 -45.66 -16.14
C GLU A 573 -9.54 -45.89 -14.63
N GLN A 574 -10.65 -45.93 -13.88
CA GLN A 574 -10.65 -46.27 -12.46
C GLN A 574 -10.18 -47.71 -12.17
N ARG A 575 -10.43 -48.66 -13.09
CA ARG A 575 -10.00 -50.07 -12.96
C ARG A 575 -8.52 -50.27 -13.26
N SER A 576 -7.97 -49.52 -14.22
CA SER A 576 -6.53 -49.56 -14.55
C SER A 576 -5.64 -48.85 -13.51
N ALA A 577 -6.20 -47.95 -12.70
CA ALA A 577 -5.47 -47.28 -11.62
C ALA A 577 -5.29 -48.14 -10.35
N VAL A 578 -5.95 -49.30 -10.25
CA VAL A 578 -5.79 -50.25 -9.15
C VAL A 578 -4.77 -51.32 -9.55
N THR A 579 -3.48 -51.04 -9.36
CA THR A 579 -2.46 -52.11 -9.35
C THR A 579 -2.62 -52.91 -8.04
N PRO A 580 -2.60 -54.25 -8.05
CA PRO A 580 -2.66 -55.03 -6.81
C PRO A 580 -1.40 -54.76 -6.00
N VAL A 581 -1.57 -54.29 -4.76
CA VAL A 581 -0.49 -54.24 -3.78
C VAL A 581 -0.11 -55.70 -3.47
N ALA A 582 1.06 -56.11 -3.93
CA ALA A 582 1.65 -57.40 -3.55
C ALA A 582 2.14 -57.32 -2.10
N ASP A 583 1.59 -58.24 -1.32
CA ASP A 583 2.03 -58.82 -0.05
C ASP A 583 2.40 -57.91 1.13
N ALA A 584 1.57 -58.05 2.18
CA ALA A 584 1.74 -57.47 3.49
C ALA A 584 2.84 -58.22 4.27
N GLY A 585 4.01 -57.60 4.38
CA GLY A 585 5.08 -58.02 5.29
C GLY A 585 5.25 -57.06 6.47
N SER A 586 4.76 -57.48 7.64
CA SER A 586 5.20 -57.11 9.00
C SER A 586 5.48 -55.62 9.33
N VAL A 587 4.50 -54.96 9.96
CA VAL A 587 4.70 -53.67 10.66
C VAL A 587 5.12 -53.93 12.11
N ILE A 588 6.37 -53.59 12.42
CA ILE A 588 6.83 -53.31 13.79
C ILE A 588 6.57 -51.81 14.03
N PRO A 589 6.03 -51.38 15.18
CA PRO A 589 5.82 -49.96 15.45
C PRO A 589 7.15 -49.30 15.84
N SER A 590 7.62 -48.35 15.01
CA SER A 590 8.72 -47.45 15.32
C SER A 590 8.21 -46.01 15.48
N GLU A 591 8.72 -45.35 16.51
CA GLU A 591 8.47 -43.96 16.94
C GLU A 591 8.62 -42.90 15.83
N PRO A 592 8.06 -41.68 16.02
CA PRO A 592 7.98 -40.67 14.97
C PRO A 592 9.34 -40.05 14.67
N SER A 593 10.03 -40.55 13.64
CA SER A 593 11.15 -39.85 13.01
C SER A 593 10.60 -38.81 12.02
N VAL A 594 10.91 -37.53 12.25
CA VAL A 594 10.69 -36.46 11.26
C VAL A 594 11.47 -36.83 9.99
N ARG A 595 10.77 -37.26 8.94
CA ARG A 595 11.39 -37.57 7.64
C ARG A 595 11.82 -36.27 6.97
N ARG A 596 13.11 -35.97 7.00
CA ARG A 596 13.74 -34.92 6.19
C ARG A 596 13.90 -35.41 4.74
N GLN A 597 13.87 -34.49 3.79
CA GLN A 597 13.97 -34.78 2.37
C GLN A 597 15.44 -34.95 1.96
N PRO A 598 15.77 -35.79 0.96
CA PRO A 598 17.16 -35.92 0.49
C PRO A 598 17.62 -34.65 -0.25
N ARG A 599 18.93 -34.36 -0.23
CA ARG A 599 19.58 -33.26 -0.96
C ARG A 599 19.03 -33.08 -2.40
N PRO A 600 18.45 -31.91 -2.73
CA PRO A 600 18.03 -31.57 -4.09
C PRO A 600 19.17 -31.62 -5.13
N ALA A 601 18.80 -31.63 -6.41
CA ALA A 601 19.77 -31.52 -7.50
C ALA A 601 20.28 -30.07 -7.64
N PHE A 602 21.33 -29.71 -6.91
CA PHE A 602 22.01 -28.42 -7.03
C PHE A 602 22.87 -28.34 -8.30
N SER A 603 23.14 -27.11 -8.73
CA SER A 603 24.05 -26.78 -9.84
C SER A 603 25.52 -27.10 -9.52
N VAL A 604 25.83 -27.32 -8.24
CA VAL A 604 27.16 -27.61 -7.70
C VAL A 604 27.31 -29.06 -7.20
N PRO A 605 28.49 -29.70 -7.39
CA PRO A 605 28.76 -31.03 -6.86
C PRO A 605 28.75 -31.01 -5.33
N TYR A 606 28.38 -32.14 -4.72
CA TYR A 606 28.40 -32.28 -3.27
C TYR A 606 29.82 -32.22 -2.73
N ALA A 607 30.04 -31.36 -1.73
CA ALA A 607 31.27 -31.28 -0.94
C ALA A 607 30.93 -31.46 0.55
N ALA A 608 31.60 -32.40 1.22
CA ALA A 608 31.35 -32.70 2.64
C ALA A 608 31.98 -31.61 3.55
N PRO A 609 31.40 -31.35 4.74
CA PRO A 609 32.00 -30.43 5.69
C PRO A 609 33.34 -30.96 6.24
N GLU A 610 34.35 -30.09 6.27
CA GLU A 610 35.73 -30.39 6.65
C GLU A 610 36.10 -29.84 8.04
N SER A 611 35.40 -28.79 8.51
CA SER A 611 35.63 -28.16 9.83
C SER A 611 34.48 -28.39 10.82
N LYS A 612 34.76 -28.23 12.13
CA LYS A 612 33.73 -28.27 13.18
C LYS A 612 32.68 -27.16 12.98
N THR A 613 33.11 -26.00 12.51
CA THR A 613 32.24 -24.86 12.18
C THR A 613 31.29 -25.24 11.04
N GLN A 614 31.83 -25.78 9.95
CA GLN A 614 31.02 -26.24 8.81
C GLN A 614 30.03 -27.34 9.21
N CYS A 615 30.45 -28.34 10.01
CA CYS A 615 29.53 -29.37 10.52
C CYS A 615 28.38 -28.78 11.35
N GLY A 616 28.67 -27.78 12.19
CA GLY A 616 27.65 -27.11 12.99
C GLY A 616 26.68 -26.29 12.15
N LEU A 617 27.18 -25.61 11.11
CA LEU A 617 26.38 -24.83 10.17
C LEU A 617 25.49 -25.73 9.29
N VAL A 618 26.02 -26.83 8.74
CA VAL A 618 25.22 -27.82 8.01
C VAL A 618 24.06 -28.30 8.88
N ALA A 619 24.32 -28.68 10.14
CA ALA A 619 23.27 -29.17 11.03
C ALA A 619 22.16 -28.15 11.29
N ILE A 620 22.48 -26.85 11.36
CA ILE A 620 21.49 -25.77 11.50
C ILE A 620 20.69 -25.63 10.20
N CYS A 621 21.36 -25.58 9.05
CA CYS A 621 20.71 -25.48 7.74
C CYS A 621 19.78 -26.66 7.47
N GLU A 622 20.22 -27.90 7.72
CA GLU A 622 19.42 -29.11 7.56
C GLU A 622 18.19 -29.13 8.49
N ALA A 623 18.35 -28.65 9.72
CA ALA A 623 17.25 -28.55 10.68
C ALA A 623 16.20 -27.52 10.26
N LEU A 624 16.63 -26.37 9.74
CA LEU A 624 15.73 -25.32 9.27
C LEU A 624 15.04 -25.72 7.96
N LEU A 625 15.79 -26.25 7.00
CA LEU A 625 15.30 -26.59 5.66
C LEU A 625 14.58 -27.93 5.60
N GLY A 626 14.77 -28.81 6.59
CA GLY A 626 14.22 -30.15 6.59
C GLY A 626 14.82 -31.04 5.50
N ILE A 627 16.08 -30.80 5.14
CA ILE A 627 16.83 -31.52 4.10
C ILE A 627 18.01 -32.24 4.77
N ASP A 628 18.28 -33.49 4.39
CA ASP A 628 19.48 -34.23 4.79
C ASP A 628 20.50 -34.31 3.65
N GLY A 629 21.78 -34.17 4.01
CA GLY A 629 22.91 -34.29 3.11
C GLY A 629 23.28 -32.99 2.39
N LEU A 630 23.09 -31.82 3.02
CA LEU A 630 23.56 -30.56 2.43
C LEU A 630 25.09 -30.53 2.38
N GLY A 631 25.62 -30.17 1.20
CA GLY A 631 27.04 -29.92 0.99
C GLY A 631 27.42 -28.49 1.38
N ILE A 632 28.72 -28.24 1.59
CA ILE A 632 29.19 -26.93 2.03
C ILE A 632 29.01 -25.80 1.00
N ASP A 633 28.89 -26.17 -0.27
CA ASP A 633 28.68 -25.24 -1.39
C ASP A 633 27.19 -25.08 -1.76
N ASP A 634 26.28 -25.77 -1.07
CA ASP A 634 24.84 -25.66 -1.31
C ASP A 634 24.34 -24.32 -0.79
N ASN A 635 23.80 -23.50 -1.69
CA ASN A 635 23.27 -22.20 -1.31
C ASN A 635 21.93 -22.36 -0.55
N PHE A 636 21.82 -21.72 0.60
CA PHE A 636 20.65 -21.81 1.49
C PHE A 636 19.33 -21.43 0.80
N PHE A 637 19.34 -20.48 -0.12
CA PHE A 637 18.14 -20.06 -0.85
C PHE A 637 17.76 -21.04 -1.97
N GLU A 638 18.74 -21.60 -2.67
CA GLU A 638 18.48 -22.67 -3.66
C GLU A 638 17.91 -23.93 -2.98
N ALA A 639 18.29 -24.16 -1.71
CA ALA A 639 17.77 -25.26 -0.90
C ALA A 639 16.33 -25.03 -0.38
N GLY A 640 15.69 -23.91 -0.74
CA GLY A 640 14.32 -23.57 -0.32
C GLY A 640 14.23 -22.63 0.89
N GLY A 641 15.35 -22.08 1.35
CA GLY A 641 15.38 -21.07 2.40
C GLY A 641 14.79 -19.73 1.93
N HIS A 642 14.25 -18.95 2.87
CA HIS A 642 13.72 -17.61 2.63
C HIS A 642 14.14 -16.64 3.75
N SER A 643 13.90 -15.34 3.59
CA SER A 643 14.42 -14.29 4.50
C SER A 643 14.09 -14.49 5.98
N LEU A 644 12.89 -15.02 6.31
CA LEU A 644 12.56 -15.39 7.69
C LEU A 644 13.43 -16.54 8.22
N MET A 645 13.66 -17.59 7.42
CA MET A 645 14.55 -18.69 7.80
C MET A 645 16.01 -18.25 7.83
N LEU A 646 16.41 -17.27 7.01
CA LEU A 646 17.72 -16.66 7.09
C LEU A 646 17.89 -15.91 8.43
N GLY A 647 16.88 -15.17 8.88
CA GLY A 647 16.87 -14.56 10.21
C GLY A 647 17.00 -15.60 11.33
N MET A 648 16.31 -16.74 11.21
CA MET A 648 16.43 -17.85 12.16
C MET A 648 17.80 -18.54 12.10
N LEU A 649 18.37 -18.70 10.90
CA LEU A 649 19.72 -19.21 10.68
C LEU A 649 20.73 -18.30 11.37
N LEU A 650 20.67 -16.99 11.12
CA LEU A 650 21.56 -16.01 11.74
C LEU A 650 21.43 -16.03 13.27
N ALA A 651 20.22 -16.04 13.81
CA ALA A 651 20.03 -16.12 15.27
C ALA A 651 20.68 -17.39 15.86
N GLN A 652 20.48 -18.55 15.25
CA GLN A 652 21.07 -19.82 15.72
C GLN A 652 22.59 -19.86 15.52
N VAL A 653 23.13 -19.22 14.48
CA VAL A 653 24.57 -19.13 14.22
C VAL A 653 25.24 -18.19 15.22
N GLN A 654 24.68 -17.00 15.42
CA GLN A 654 25.17 -16.02 16.39
C GLN A 654 25.15 -16.61 17.81
N GLU A 655 24.08 -17.31 18.19
CA GLU A 655 23.97 -18.00 19.49
C GLU A 655 24.98 -19.15 19.61
N ARG A 656 25.09 -20.02 18.61
CA ARG A 656 25.93 -21.24 18.68
C ARG A 656 27.43 -20.95 18.62
N PHE A 657 27.83 -19.93 17.86
CA PHE A 657 29.23 -19.62 17.60
C PHE A 657 29.72 -18.35 18.30
N ALA A 658 28.83 -17.64 19.02
CA ALA A 658 29.13 -16.40 19.74
C ALA A 658 29.78 -15.33 18.85
N VAL A 659 29.18 -15.08 17.69
CA VAL A 659 29.62 -14.10 16.69
C VAL A 659 28.51 -13.11 16.37
N THR A 660 28.85 -11.93 15.84
CA THR A 660 27.86 -10.96 15.34
C THR A 660 27.99 -10.87 13.82
N LEU A 661 27.05 -11.49 13.09
CA LEU A 661 27.05 -11.45 11.62
C LEU A 661 25.97 -10.51 11.10
N SER A 662 26.31 -9.63 10.17
CA SER A 662 25.33 -8.79 9.48
C SER A 662 24.48 -9.61 8.54
N PHE A 663 23.20 -9.25 8.44
CA PHE A 663 22.28 -9.83 7.47
C PHE A 663 22.76 -9.61 6.02
N PHE A 664 23.39 -8.47 5.75
CA PHE A 664 23.88 -8.11 4.41
C PHE A 664 25.07 -8.98 3.97
N ASP A 665 25.99 -9.29 4.88
CA ASP A 665 27.19 -10.07 4.57
C ASP A 665 26.86 -11.52 4.19
N VAL A 666 25.80 -12.07 4.78
CA VAL A 666 25.33 -13.44 4.49
C VAL A 666 24.42 -13.49 3.24
N MET A 667 23.81 -12.37 2.85
CA MET A 667 22.94 -12.31 1.68
C MET A 667 23.69 -12.43 0.35
N GLU A 668 24.96 -12.04 0.31
CA GLU A 668 25.77 -12.06 -0.91
C GLU A 668 26.10 -13.50 -1.33
N ASP A 669 26.46 -14.36 -0.37
CA ASP A 669 26.62 -15.80 -0.56
C ASP A 669 26.18 -16.55 0.71
N ALA A 670 25.00 -17.18 0.65
CA ALA A 670 24.42 -17.95 1.74
C ALA A 670 24.79 -19.44 1.70
N SER A 671 25.93 -19.80 1.11
CA SER A 671 26.51 -21.15 1.24
C SER A 671 27.08 -21.37 2.64
N VAL A 672 27.14 -22.63 3.07
CA VAL A 672 27.76 -22.98 4.36
C VAL A 672 29.25 -22.62 4.38
N ARG A 673 29.93 -22.65 3.23
CA ARG A 673 31.33 -22.25 3.10
C ARG A 673 31.52 -20.76 3.40
N ALA A 674 30.72 -19.89 2.77
CA ALA A 674 30.80 -18.44 3.00
C ALA A 674 30.44 -18.08 4.46
N LEU A 675 29.39 -18.71 5.00
CA LEU A 675 29.03 -18.58 6.41
C LEU A 675 30.16 -19.02 7.35
N ALA A 676 30.85 -20.11 7.06
CA ALA A 676 31.97 -20.57 7.88
C ALA A 676 33.14 -19.58 7.86
N GLN A 677 33.43 -18.95 6.72
CA GLN A 677 34.46 -17.91 6.61
C GLN A 677 34.14 -16.68 7.45
N LEU A 678 32.88 -16.22 7.41
CA LEU A 678 32.44 -15.08 8.21
C LEU A 678 32.52 -15.37 9.72
N VAL A 679 32.09 -16.56 10.14
CA VAL A 679 32.20 -16.99 11.55
C VAL A 679 33.67 -17.07 11.97
N GLU A 680 34.54 -17.65 11.14
CA GLU A 680 35.96 -17.81 11.45
C GLU A 680 36.71 -16.47 11.44
N GLN A 681 36.32 -15.52 10.58
CA GLN A 681 36.87 -14.17 10.54
C GLN A 681 36.48 -13.36 11.78
N GLU A 682 35.20 -13.40 12.17
CA GLU A 682 34.72 -12.70 13.37
C GLU A 682 35.37 -13.27 14.65
N GLN A 683 35.53 -14.59 14.73
CA GLN A 683 36.23 -15.25 15.83
C GLN A 683 37.75 -14.95 15.87
N GLN A 684 38.33 -14.52 14.75
CA GLN A 684 39.72 -14.04 14.69
C GLN A 684 39.82 -12.55 15.06
N ASP A 685 38.84 -11.73 14.70
CA ASP A 685 38.80 -10.28 14.95
C ASP A 685 38.44 -9.92 16.41
N ASP A 686 37.64 -10.76 17.10
CA ASP A 686 37.32 -10.62 18.54
C ASP A 686 38.56 -10.83 19.46
N GLY A 687 39.67 -11.32 18.89
CA GLY A 687 40.96 -11.42 19.56
C GLY A 687 41.78 -10.12 19.58
N GLY A 688 41.38 -9.05 18.88
CA GLY A 688 42.27 -7.89 18.74
C GLY A 688 41.70 -6.53 18.30
N ALA A 689 40.42 -6.37 17.93
CA ALA A 689 39.99 -5.17 17.18
C ALA A 689 38.79 -4.37 17.74
N ALA A 690 38.33 -4.60 18.97
CA ALA A 690 37.13 -3.92 19.51
C ALA A 690 37.30 -2.42 19.88
N LEU A 691 38.46 -1.78 19.64
CA LEU A 691 38.73 -0.41 20.12
C LEU A 691 38.97 0.65 19.03
N ALA A 692 39.07 0.29 17.75
CA ALA A 692 39.51 1.23 16.70
C ALA A 692 38.41 1.74 15.75
N VAL A 693 37.29 1.02 15.62
CA VAL A 693 36.28 1.33 14.59
C VAL A 693 35.22 2.33 15.08
N LEU A 694 34.93 2.38 16.39
CA LEU A 694 33.91 3.30 16.95
C LEU A 694 34.34 4.78 17.02
N VAL A 695 35.61 5.11 16.80
CA VAL A 695 36.09 6.50 16.86
C VAL A 695 36.06 7.20 15.49
N ASN A 696 36.07 6.45 14.39
CA ASN A 696 36.17 7.06 13.05
C ASN A 696 34.82 7.50 12.46
N ASP A 697 33.71 6.84 12.81
CA ASP A 697 32.39 7.17 12.27
C ASP A 697 31.65 8.29 13.04
N MET A 698 32.21 8.76 14.16
CA MET A 698 31.66 9.89 14.94
C MET A 698 32.31 11.25 14.64
N ILE A 699 33.28 11.33 13.71
CA ILE A 699 33.95 12.60 13.36
C ILE A 699 33.39 13.23 12.07
N ASN A 700 32.54 12.55 11.30
CA ASN A 700 31.91 13.12 10.11
C ASN A 700 30.41 12.77 10.01
N GLU A 701 29.57 13.51 10.73
CA GLU A 701 28.18 13.88 10.41
C GLU A 701 27.67 14.89 11.46
#